data_AF-A0AAV1ZVU9-F1
#
_entry.id   AF-A0AAV1ZVU9-F1
#
_cell.length_a   1.000
_cell.length_b   1.000
_cell.length_c   1.000
_cell.angle_alpha   90.00
_cell.angle_beta   90.00
_cell.angle_gamma   90.00
#
_symmetry.space_group_name_H-M   'P 1'
#
loop_
_entity.id
_entity.type
_entity.pdbx_description
1 polymer ?
#
loop_
_entity_poly.entity_id
_entity_poly.type
_entity_poly.pdbx_seq_one_letter_code
_entity_poly.pdbx_strand_id
1 'polypeptide(L)'
;MKDKSDPAKKIRRVFFLVIYAPRRGILEVWCSQQGPRVAAFNVGKSGRLFCPGYTIVGGNFSTALMKDRLCSCYFLDVDGILKKVIVPFHLILSEKNSKRARDMHLLRELKMTLKNTTKGKSFEIIKILRDMRISTTRIQALDNILSSRHSNPELVEEVVTALLNHLQKQDQLQLDNDAKLLQQYCARTLQLLKLYKTMSDINAKSVEAVPESSEESVDIQSYSTNLCISEFEVGRILSLVTLHQEIVPVLKRQVRFSDDSTLELSFSDFVTCFVAYGSHLLRSEDEILLKNLPIDLNSKISDKSIESLGGFLFHASVHGGSYFSTLQAALRDSSILPEKLLMLLLKHWVSDAGFCPSPDKWINLQQVMKHISSLSDPKLVSSDSEHVSPWWAAVREALHKATGNVAAYIGAVVARSVSVMMAASFSVEHKKANEEKKDKENEESGDSDWESVSLDLEHWNLLVKQLEDVLMLNILLKSQPYGKAVVKDVNISIETILNGGQGSVTDLIAVWAVSVGLEPEVLSSFLTETNLENVSVLQKFLDDKSDSRSLNIVKGLLSDIRRKFPYSLHHDALLANCGWEHLMQWSKNKDSVIHLQHALSCLNLVQSSVIKNGFAAMMWKTFILKTFEATAHLMEKVGKTPKERLCRKELEMTDGHLENFLDFCCHILNIILESNVPAEVEDHPNFPVENFWHGHENTGHPPMIVMALKQKPCSNHQVYFHLMLANVLHLIVTFQMKNIKPLGLFSTMGKKAFFRELTYHIQESAAREEQGLSTSRNQFLLRATAAVAQSLPEIDPQCEGSVDQADYPAASRKFSCILDLARGWELDLDEIRRHYVCELYSGGQDLLAQEVKSAVVDKALLSSQLLLLVGQRIHKIIFDSSNPAGRLGCLTPDVVAFLNKLGDMPLRCSNVPLSTTSILVDQILAYLPEESREHSLAIGIRDSIPNLMQMVSRSS
;
A
#
# COMPACT_ATOMS: atom_id res chain seq x y z
N MET A 1 0.32 -58.87 5.19
CA MET A 1 1.24 -59.53 6.14
C MET A 1 1.32 -58.70 7.41
N LYS A 2 0.91 -59.31 8.54
CA LYS A 2 1.18 -59.02 9.96
C LYS A 2 1.57 -57.59 10.39
N ASP A 3 0.70 -57.02 11.24
CA ASP A 3 1.06 -56.17 12.37
C ASP A 3 2.39 -56.59 13.00
N LYS A 4 3.36 -55.67 12.98
CA LYS A 4 4.47 -55.65 13.94
C LYS A 4 4.25 -54.44 14.83
N SER A 5 3.57 -54.68 15.94
CA SER A 5 3.66 -53.81 17.11
C SER A 5 5.12 -53.73 17.54
N ASP A 6 5.69 -52.55 17.39
CA ASP A 6 7.02 -52.20 17.88
C ASP A 6 7.01 -52.40 19.41
N PRO A 7 7.89 -53.24 20.00
CA PRO A 7 7.91 -53.40 21.44
C PRO A 7 8.35 -52.07 22.04
N ALA A 8 7.46 -51.40 22.77
CA ALA A 8 7.75 -50.18 23.51
C ALA A 8 9.11 -50.34 24.23
N LYS A 9 10.12 -49.60 23.76
CA LYS A 9 11.46 -49.59 24.37
C LYS A 9 11.29 -49.36 25.87
N LYS A 10 11.53 -50.39 26.70
CA LYS A 10 11.64 -50.23 28.15
C LYS A 10 12.63 -49.09 28.40
N ILE A 11 12.14 -47.94 28.87
CA ILE A 11 12.99 -46.81 29.25
C ILE A 11 13.90 -47.32 30.37
N ARG A 12 15.19 -47.50 30.07
CA ARG A 12 16.19 -47.83 31.09
C ARG A 12 16.33 -46.61 31.99
N ARG A 13 15.85 -46.74 33.23
CA ARG A 13 15.97 -45.71 34.26
C ARG A 13 17.24 -45.97 35.07
N VAL A 14 17.97 -44.90 35.31
CA VAL A 14 19.21 -44.90 36.10
C VAL A 14 18.98 -43.99 37.30
N PHE A 15 19.45 -44.43 38.47
CA PHE A 15 19.35 -43.66 39.70
C PHE A 15 20.70 -43.06 40.06
N PHE A 16 20.69 -41.78 40.44
CA PHE A 16 21.81 -41.09 41.02
C PHE A 16 21.50 -40.77 42.49
N LEU A 17 22.51 -40.86 43.34
CA LEU A 17 22.45 -40.47 44.74
C LEU A 17 22.95 -39.02 44.86
N VAL A 18 22.07 -38.12 45.34
CA VAL A 18 22.43 -36.72 45.59
C VAL A 18 22.58 -36.52 47.10
N ILE A 19 23.75 -36.06 47.54
CA ILE A 19 24.09 -35.85 48.95
C ILE A 19 24.41 -34.38 49.14
N TYR A 20 23.68 -33.72 50.03
CA TYR A 20 24.09 -32.42 50.54
C TYR A 20 24.84 -32.61 51.86
N ALA A 21 26.10 -32.16 51.91
CA ALA A 21 26.96 -32.21 53.08
C ALA A 21 27.07 -30.81 53.73
N PRO A 22 26.15 -30.42 54.64
CA PRO A 22 26.03 -29.04 55.14
C PRO A 22 27.28 -28.53 55.86
N ARG A 23 28.02 -29.39 56.57
CA ARG A 23 29.29 -29.00 57.23
C ARG A 23 30.36 -28.51 56.25
N ARG A 24 30.40 -29.12 55.06
CA ARG A 24 31.36 -28.78 54.00
C ARG A 24 30.80 -27.77 53.01
N GLY A 25 29.48 -27.58 53.00
CA GLY A 25 28.77 -26.72 52.05
C GLY A 25 28.80 -27.23 50.62
N ILE A 26 28.81 -28.55 50.44
CA ILE A 26 28.98 -29.21 49.14
C ILE A 26 27.75 -30.07 48.82
N LEU A 27 27.24 -29.95 47.61
CA LEU A 27 26.25 -30.84 47.01
C LEU A 27 26.97 -31.81 46.07
N GLU A 28 26.93 -33.10 46.37
CA GLU A 28 27.57 -34.14 45.58
C GLU A 28 26.54 -35.02 44.87
N VAL A 29 26.87 -35.44 43.66
CA VAL A 29 26.06 -36.38 42.86
C VAL A 29 26.90 -37.63 42.61
N TRP A 30 26.35 -38.79 42.95
CA TRP A 30 27.00 -40.10 42.93
C TRP A 30 26.18 -41.11 42.15
N CYS A 31 26.83 -42.12 41.57
CA CYS A 31 26.15 -43.29 41.01
C CYS A 31 25.68 -44.24 42.14
N SER A 32 24.52 -44.89 41.99
CA SER A 32 23.83 -45.61 43.09
C SER A 32 24.47 -46.93 43.55
N GLN A 33 25.25 -47.62 42.70
CA GLN A 33 25.89 -48.91 43.02
C GLN A 33 27.42 -48.78 42.94
N GLN A 34 28.07 -48.43 44.06
CA GLN A 34 29.54 -48.33 44.21
C GLN A 34 30.26 -47.54 43.09
N GLY A 35 29.57 -46.61 42.44
CA GLY A 35 30.11 -45.87 41.31
C GLY A 35 30.83 -44.57 41.73
N PRO A 36 31.63 -43.99 40.82
CA PRO A 36 32.39 -42.77 41.11
C PRO A 36 31.47 -41.58 41.39
N ARG A 37 32.01 -40.57 42.10
CA ARG A 37 31.36 -39.26 42.20
C ARG A 37 31.28 -38.62 40.81
N VAL A 38 30.08 -38.29 40.38
CA VAL A 38 29.77 -37.73 39.06
C VAL A 38 30.02 -36.22 39.04
N ALA A 39 29.60 -35.52 40.09
CA ALA A 39 29.79 -34.09 40.23
C ALA A 39 29.81 -33.66 41.70
N ALA A 40 30.42 -32.51 41.99
CA ALA A 40 30.36 -31.83 43.27
C ALA A 40 30.24 -30.32 43.04
N PHE A 41 29.35 -29.67 43.77
CA PHE A 41 29.07 -28.25 43.67
C PHE A 41 29.22 -27.60 45.05
N ASN A 42 29.89 -26.45 45.14
CA ASN A 42 29.89 -25.64 46.36
C ASN A 42 28.59 -24.82 46.40
N VAL A 43 27.77 -25.03 47.43
CA VAL A 43 26.41 -24.49 47.53
C VAL A 43 26.11 -23.86 48.91
N GLY A 44 27.15 -23.57 49.69
CA GLY A 44 27.02 -22.96 51.02
C GLY A 44 26.54 -23.93 52.12
N LYS A 45 26.65 -23.49 53.39
CA LYS A 45 26.42 -24.35 54.58
C LYS A 45 24.96 -24.37 55.09
N SER A 46 24.11 -23.47 54.59
CA SER A 46 22.74 -23.24 55.08
C SER A 46 21.65 -23.54 54.03
N GLY A 47 21.92 -24.45 53.08
CA GLY A 47 20.93 -24.91 52.10
C GLY A 47 20.10 -26.10 52.59
N ARG A 48 19.09 -26.50 51.80
CA ARG A 48 18.29 -27.72 52.05
C ARG A 48 18.07 -28.51 50.77
N LEU A 49 18.28 -29.82 50.84
CA LEU A 49 17.98 -30.76 49.75
C LEU A 49 16.60 -31.39 49.93
N PHE A 50 15.77 -31.33 48.90
CA PHE A 50 14.42 -31.84 48.83
C PHE A 50 14.30 -32.94 47.76
N CYS A 51 13.52 -33.97 48.05
CA CYS A 51 13.09 -34.96 47.07
C CYS A 51 11.57 -35.16 47.23
N PRO A 52 10.73 -34.66 46.31
CA PRO A 52 9.29 -34.89 46.36
C PRO A 52 9.03 -36.34 45.98
N GLY A 53 8.59 -37.16 46.95
CA GLY A 53 8.29 -38.57 46.71
C GLY A 53 8.44 -39.53 47.90
N TYR A 54 8.83 -39.07 49.08
CA TYR A 54 8.82 -39.93 50.27
C TYR A 54 7.40 -40.10 50.81
N THR A 55 6.89 -41.33 50.79
CA THR A 55 5.87 -41.77 51.76
C THR A 55 6.58 -42.09 53.08
N ILE A 56 6.01 -41.64 54.20
CA ILE A 56 6.45 -42.05 55.53
C ILE A 56 6.29 -43.57 55.62
N VAL A 57 7.34 -44.28 56.06
CA VAL A 57 7.29 -45.72 56.30
C VAL A 57 6.21 -45.99 57.37
N GLY A 58 5.10 -46.60 56.96
CA GLY A 58 3.97 -46.98 57.83
C GLY A 58 2.61 -46.31 57.54
N GLY A 59 2.49 -45.40 56.57
CA GLY A 59 1.21 -44.76 56.22
C GLY A 59 0.58 -45.29 54.92
N ASN A 60 -0.64 -45.82 54.99
CA ASN A 60 -1.40 -46.22 53.80
C ASN A 60 -2.12 -45.01 53.17
N PHE A 61 -1.62 -44.50 52.04
CA PHE A 61 -2.37 -43.62 51.15
C PHE A 61 -2.26 -44.10 49.69
N SER A 62 -3.40 -44.15 49.01
CA SER A 62 -3.58 -44.69 47.66
C SER A 62 -2.70 -44.01 46.61
N THR A 63 -1.93 -44.84 45.90
CA THR A 63 -1.12 -44.51 44.73
C THR A 63 -1.99 -44.26 43.49
N ALA A 64 -2.29 -43.00 43.16
CA ALA A 64 -3.00 -42.70 41.90
C ALA A 64 -2.51 -41.47 41.10
N LEU A 65 -1.63 -40.62 41.63
CA LEU A 65 -1.29 -39.33 40.96
C LEU A 65 0.18 -39.08 40.60
N MET A 66 1.09 -40.05 40.73
CA MET A 66 2.52 -39.82 40.48
C MET A 66 3.16 -40.99 39.71
N LYS A 67 2.84 -41.17 38.43
CA LYS A 67 3.42 -42.26 37.61
C LYS A 67 4.64 -41.88 36.75
N ASP A 68 5.02 -40.60 36.66
CA ASP A 68 6.10 -40.21 35.72
C ASP A 68 7.20 -39.26 36.21
N ARG A 69 7.23 -38.87 37.51
CA ARG A 69 8.30 -38.01 38.06
C ARG A 69 8.83 -38.46 39.43
N LEU A 70 8.85 -39.77 39.68
CA LEU A 70 9.08 -40.35 41.01
C LEU A 70 10.48 -40.10 41.63
N CYS A 71 11.44 -39.44 40.96
CA CYS A 71 12.80 -39.24 41.52
C CYS A 71 13.47 -37.92 41.09
N SER A 72 12.82 -36.76 41.25
CA SER A 72 13.48 -35.46 40.99
C SER A 72 13.98 -34.80 42.28
N CYS A 73 15.28 -34.48 42.38
CA CYS A 73 15.86 -33.80 43.53
C CYS A 73 15.92 -32.29 43.30
N TYR A 74 15.62 -31.49 44.33
CA TYR A 74 15.67 -30.03 44.31
C TYR A 74 16.51 -29.53 45.48
N PHE A 75 17.33 -28.51 45.26
CA PHE A 75 18.17 -27.89 46.30
C PHE A 75 17.75 -26.43 46.49
N LEU A 76 17.43 -26.05 47.72
CA LEU A 76 17.18 -24.67 48.12
C LEU A 76 18.47 -24.06 48.62
N ASP A 77 18.92 -23.04 47.92
CA ASP A 77 20.13 -22.29 48.24
C ASP A 77 19.92 -21.31 49.41
N VAL A 78 21.01 -20.76 49.94
CA VAL A 78 21.01 -19.79 51.05
C VAL A 78 20.24 -18.51 50.73
N ASP A 79 20.14 -18.16 49.45
CA ASP A 79 19.40 -17.01 48.93
C ASP A 79 17.90 -17.30 48.71
N GLY A 80 17.42 -18.49 49.11
CA GLY A 80 16.02 -18.90 48.94
C GLY A 80 15.65 -19.37 47.53
N ILE A 81 16.62 -19.58 46.65
CA ILE A 81 16.39 -20.04 45.26
C ILE A 81 16.32 -21.57 45.21
N LEU A 82 15.21 -22.10 44.69
CA LEU A 82 15.01 -23.55 44.49
C LEU A 82 15.56 -24.00 43.13
N LYS A 83 16.59 -24.84 43.14
CA LYS A 83 17.29 -25.35 41.95
C LYS A 83 16.97 -26.83 41.74
N LYS A 84 16.50 -27.22 40.55
CA LYS A 84 16.28 -28.62 40.20
C LYS A 84 17.59 -29.28 39.76
N VAL A 85 17.91 -30.45 40.31
CA VAL A 85 19.08 -31.23 39.90
C VAL A 85 18.70 -32.12 38.71
N ILE A 86 19.34 -31.91 37.57
CA ILE A 86 19.17 -32.71 36.35
C ILE A 86 20.50 -33.33 35.98
N VAL A 87 20.53 -34.67 35.85
CA VAL A 87 21.74 -35.42 35.51
C VAL A 87 21.56 -36.07 34.13
N PRO A 88 22.28 -35.63 33.09
CA PRO A 88 22.26 -36.26 31.78
C PRO A 88 22.67 -37.73 31.83
N PHE A 89 21.98 -38.60 31.08
CA PHE A 89 22.19 -40.05 31.10
C PHE A 89 23.65 -40.47 30.83
N HIS A 90 24.35 -39.80 29.90
CA HIS A 90 25.72 -40.17 29.51
C HIS A 90 26.76 -40.05 30.65
N LEU A 91 26.44 -39.34 31.73
CA LEU A 91 27.35 -39.18 32.88
C LEU A 91 27.49 -40.45 33.72
N ILE A 92 26.57 -41.43 33.59
CA ILE A 92 26.81 -42.74 34.22
C ILE A 92 27.92 -43.54 33.54
N LEU A 93 28.18 -43.24 32.25
CA LEU A 93 29.18 -43.92 31.44
C LEU A 93 30.56 -43.27 31.54
N SER A 94 30.69 -42.13 32.24
CA SER A 94 31.98 -41.44 32.37
C SER A 94 32.82 -42.03 33.50
N GLU A 95 33.85 -42.79 33.15
CA GLU A 95 34.91 -43.20 34.07
C GLU A 95 35.80 -41.99 34.48
N LYS A 96 36.50 -42.10 35.62
CA LYS A 96 37.38 -41.05 36.18
C LYS A 96 38.50 -40.56 35.22
N ASN A 97 38.77 -41.28 34.13
CA ASN A 97 39.72 -40.95 33.07
C ASN A 97 39.06 -40.84 31.68
N SER A 98 37.83 -40.33 31.59
CA SER A 98 37.15 -40.19 30.31
C SER A 98 37.92 -39.27 29.36
N LYS A 99 38.34 -39.79 28.20
CA LYS A 99 38.96 -39.04 27.09
C LYS A 99 38.16 -37.77 26.75
N ARG A 100 36.83 -37.84 26.86
CA ARG A 100 35.90 -36.73 26.59
C ARG A 100 36.01 -35.59 27.60
N ALA A 101 36.20 -35.89 28.88
CA ALA A 101 36.36 -34.86 29.90
C ALA A 101 37.67 -34.08 29.73
N ARG A 102 38.74 -34.79 29.36
CA ARG A 102 40.04 -34.18 29.01
C ARG A 102 39.91 -33.27 27.78
N ASP A 103 39.30 -33.77 26.70
CA ASP A 103 39.14 -32.99 25.47
C ASP A 103 38.23 -31.77 25.67
N MET A 104 37.20 -31.87 26.50
CA MET A 104 36.36 -30.71 26.88
C MET A 104 37.13 -29.68 27.72
N HIS A 105 38.12 -30.07 28.52
CA HIS A 105 39.01 -29.13 29.19
C HIS A 105 39.92 -28.43 28.17
N LEU A 106 40.54 -29.18 27.27
CA LEU A 106 41.35 -28.65 26.17
C LEU A 106 40.53 -27.69 25.28
N LEU A 107 39.24 -27.96 25.06
CA LEU A 107 38.34 -27.07 24.33
C LEU A 107 38.08 -25.74 25.08
N ARG A 108 37.98 -25.78 26.42
CA ARG A 108 37.85 -24.55 27.24
C ARG A 108 39.15 -23.76 27.25
N GLU A 109 40.28 -24.46 27.34
CA GLU A 109 41.62 -23.88 27.25
C GLU A 109 41.81 -23.17 25.90
N LEU A 110 41.47 -23.84 24.79
CA LEU A 110 41.45 -23.24 23.46
C LEU A 110 40.62 -21.95 23.40
N LYS A 111 39.41 -21.95 23.96
CA LYS A 111 38.55 -20.76 24.01
C LYS A 111 39.16 -19.61 24.80
N MET A 112 39.96 -19.89 25.83
CA MET A 112 40.70 -18.89 26.58
C MET A 112 41.89 -18.36 25.76
N THR A 113 42.65 -19.24 25.11
CA THR A 113 43.78 -18.87 24.24
C THR A 113 43.34 -17.99 23.06
N LEU A 114 42.16 -18.27 22.48
CA LEU A 114 41.59 -17.44 21.41
C LEU A 114 41.25 -16.02 21.89
N LYS A 115 40.86 -15.82 23.16
CA LYS A 115 40.49 -14.51 23.72
C LYS A 115 41.67 -13.59 24.11
N ASN A 116 42.87 -14.12 24.38
CA ASN A 116 43.99 -13.33 24.87
C ASN A 116 44.85 -12.76 23.72
N THR A 117 44.94 -11.44 23.52
CA THR A 117 45.44 -10.79 22.28
C THR A 117 46.98 -10.72 22.09
N THR A 118 47.75 -11.81 22.26
CA THR A 118 49.21 -11.82 22.01
C THR A 118 49.60 -12.54 20.71
N LYS A 119 50.57 -11.98 19.97
CA LYS A 119 51.18 -12.61 18.77
C LYS A 119 51.88 -13.93 19.18
N GLY A 120 51.74 -14.99 18.37
CA GLY A 120 52.39 -16.30 18.62
C GLY A 120 51.48 -17.50 18.95
N LYS A 121 50.15 -17.40 18.74
CA LYS A 121 49.17 -18.44 19.15
C LYS A 121 49.15 -19.72 18.32
N SER A 122 49.69 -19.74 17.10
CA SER A 122 49.49 -20.88 16.18
C SER A 122 50.06 -22.18 16.75
N PHE A 123 51.26 -22.14 17.31
CA PHE A 123 51.89 -23.32 17.93
C PHE A 123 51.11 -23.88 19.12
N GLU A 124 50.64 -23.02 20.03
CA GLU A 124 49.84 -23.45 21.20
C GLU A 124 48.51 -24.06 20.78
N ILE A 125 47.82 -23.44 19.82
CA ILE A 125 46.55 -23.95 19.28
C ILE A 125 46.76 -25.30 18.58
N ILE A 126 47.81 -25.43 17.76
CA ILE A 126 48.17 -26.69 17.09
C ILE A 126 48.46 -27.78 18.11
N LYS A 127 49.17 -27.47 19.21
CA LYS A 127 49.44 -28.41 20.30
C LYS A 127 48.15 -28.88 20.96
N ILE A 128 47.26 -27.96 21.32
CA ILE A 128 45.96 -28.27 21.94
C ILE A 128 45.13 -29.19 21.02
N LEU A 129 45.07 -28.89 19.71
CA LEU A 129 44.31 -29.68 18.74
C LEU A 129 44.89 -31.10 18.53
N ARG A 130 46.23 -31.24 18.55
CA ARG A 130 46.91 -32.54 18.48
C ARG A 130 46.69 -33.37 19.73
N ASP A 131 46.64 -32.73 20.90
CA ASP A 131 46.45 -33.38 22.19
C ASP A 131 45.02 -33.89 22.42
N MET A 132 44.02 -33.31 21.73
CA MET A 132 42.64 -33.83 21.70
C MET A 132 42.60 -35.21 21.07
N ARG A 133 41.85 -36.15 21.64
CA ARG A 133 41.76 -37.55 21.17
C ARG A 133 40.47 -37.87 20.43
N ILE A 134 39.43 -37.05 20.57
CA ILE A 134 38.10 -37.26 20.01
C ILE A 134 37.89 -36.32 18.83
N SER A 135 37.63 -36.89 17.66
CA SER A 135 37.40 -36.17 16.40
C SER A 135 36.26 -35.15 16.49
N THR A 136 35.15 -35.48 17.15
CA THR A 136 34.03 -34.53 17.37
C THR A 136 34.41 -33.33 18.23
N THR A 137 35.34 -33.48 19.18
CA THR A 137 35.83 -32.32 19.97
C THR A 137 36.81 -31.48 19.16
N ARG A 138 37.60 -32.08 18.26
CA ARG A 138 38.42 -31.35 17.28
C ARG A 138 37.57 -30.58 16.26
N ILE A 139 36.44 -31.13 15.82
CA ILE A 139 35.46 -30.42 14.97
C ILE A 139 34.93 -29.18 15.70
N GLN A 140 34.46 -29.34 16.95
CA GLN A 140 34.00 -28.21 17.77
C GLN A 140 35.11 -27.18 18.03
N ALA A 141 36.36 -27.64 18.19
CA ALA A 141 37.52 -26.77 18.35
C ALA A 141 37.76 -25.93 17.09
N LEU A 142 37.68 -26.56 15.91
CA LEU A 142 37.80 -25.88 14.63
C LEU A 142 36.66 -24.87 14.41
N ASP A 143 35.41 -25.21 14.74
CA ASP A 143 34.28 -24.26 14.70
C ASP A 143 34.55 -23.01 15.56
N ASN A 144 35.06 -23.20 16.79
CA ASN A 144 35.37 -22.07 17.68
C ASN A 144 36.54 -21.21 17.14
N ILE A 145 37.49 -21.81 16.41
CA ILE A 145 38.58 -21.07 15.76
C ILE A 145 38.02 -20.24 14.60
N LEU A 146 37.16 -20.81 13.76
CA LEU A 146 36.59 -20.14 12.59
C LEU A 146 35.58 -19.05 12.96
N SER A 147 34.78 -19.25 14.00
CA SER A 147 33.80 -18.25 14.49
C SER A 147 34.39 -17.19 15.43
N SER A 148 35.70 -17.22 15.69
CA SER A 148 36.35 -16.26 16.59
C SER A 148 36.72 -14.97 15.85
N ARG A 149 36.22 -13.84 16.35
CA ARG A 149 36.56 -12.49 15.83
C ARG A 149 38.05 -12.15 15.87
N HIS A 150 38.84 -12.87 16.66
CA HIS A 150 40.28 -12.66 16.81
C HIS A 150 41.13 -13.56 15.91
N SER A 151 40.50 -14.33 15.01
CA SER A 151 41.18 -15.23 14.08
C SER A 151 41.52 -14.50 12.78
N ASN A 152 42.81 -14.42 12.45
CA ASN A 152 43.30 -13.91 11.16
C ASN A 152 43.43 -15.08 10.15
N PRO A 153 43.10 -14.88 8.85
CA PRO A 153 43.43 -15.79 7.75
C PRO A 153 44.76 -16.55 7.86
N GLU A 154 45.86 -15.88 8.22
CA GLU A 154 47.19 -16.50 8.34
C GLU A 154 47.25 -17.56 9.46
N LEU A 155 46.69 -17.24 10.63
CA LEU A 155 46.61 -18.15 11.77
C LEU A 155 45.80 -19.40 11.42
N VAL A 156 44.68 -19.20 10.72
CA VAL A 156 43.79 -20.30 10.31
C VAL A 156 44.49 -21.20 9.29
N GLU A 157 45.23 -20.63 8.33
CA GLU A 157 46.00 -21.42 7.37
C GLU A 157 47.00 -22.34 8.06
N GLU A 158 47.82 -21.79 8.96
CA GLU A 158 48.84 -22.54 9.69
C GLU A 158 48.23 -23.67 10.52
N VAL A 159 47.17 -23.36 11.27
CA VAL A 159 46.51 -24.30 12.18
C VAL A 159 45.80 -25.42 11.41
N VAL A 160 45.02 -25.07 10.39
CA VAL A 160 44.22 -26.04 9.61
C VAL A 160 45.14 -26.92 8.76
N THR A 161 46.19 -26.35 8.15
CA THR A 161 47.19 -27.12 7.39
C THR A 161 47.95 -28.08 8.31
N ALA A 162 48.34 -27.62 9.51
CA ALA A 162 49.01 -28.49 10.49
C ALA A 162 48.12 -29.61 11.02
N LEU A 163 46.80 -29.36 11.16
CA LEU A 163 45.81 -30.35 11.55
C LEU A 163 45.56 -31.36 10.42
N LEU A 164 45.37 -30.91 9.18
CA LEU A 164 45.17 -31.77 8.01
C LEU A 164 46.39 -32.69 7.79
N ASN A 165 47.60 -32.14 7.82
CA ASN A 165 48.84 -32.91 7.71
C ASN A 165 49.00 -33.94 8.84
N HIS A 166 48.56 -33.61 10.06
CA HIS A 166 48.59 -34.56 11.18
C HIS A 166 47.60 -35.72 10.95
N LEU A 167 46.41 -35.43 10.44
CA LEU A 167 45.39 -36.43 10.14
C LEU A 167 45.77 -37.31 8.93
N GLN A 168 46.46 -36.76 7.92
CA GLN A 168 46.92 -37.51 6.75
C GLN A 168 48.06 -38.48 7.04
N LYS A 169 48.86 -38.21 8.09
CA LYS A 169 49.93 -39.12 8.55
C LYS A 169 49.42 -40.35 9.30
N GLN A 170 48.12 -40.40 9.62
CA GLN A 170 47.49 -41.55 10.29
C GLN A 170 46.98 -42.56 9.25
N ASP A 171 47.03 -43.85 9.57
CA ASP A 171 46.60 -44.92 8.67
C ASP A 171 45.11 -44.81 8.32
N GLN A 172 44.78 -44.63 7.03
CA GLN A 172 43.42 -44.33 6.55
C GLN A 172 42.41 -45.45 6.81
N LEU A 173 42.89 -46.69 6.95
CA LEU A 173 42.06 -47.87 7.26
C LEU A 173 41.65 -47.92 8.74
N GLN A 174 42.40 -47.26 9.63
CA GLN A 174 42.16 -47.24 11.08
C GLN A 174 41.41 -45.99 11.57
N LEU A 175 41.23 -44.97 10.71
CA LEU A 175 40.52 -43.74 11.06
C LEU A 175 39.01 -43.98 11.23
N ASP A 176 38.46 -43.38 12.29
CA ASP A 176 37.01 -43.31 12.49
C ASP A 176 36.35 -42.42 11.43
N ASN A 177 35.04 -42.62 11.19
CA ASN A 177 34.30 -41.83 10.21
C ASN A 177 34.37 -40.32 10.53
N ASP A 178 34.38 -39.95 11.81
CA ASP A 178 34.46 -38.56 12.25
C ASP A 178 35.82 -37.92 11.94
N ALA A 179 36.96 -38.65 12.02
CA ALA A 179 38.25 -38.12 11.61
C ALA A 179 38.33 -37.93 10.10
N LYS A 180 37.72 -38.82 9.31
CA LYS A 180 37.64 -38.67 7.85
C LYS A 180 36.76 -37.47 7.46
N LEU A 181 35.66 -37.24 8.17
CA LEU A 181 34.86 -36.02 8.02
C LEU A 181 35.63 -34.76 8.42
N LEU A 182 36.44 -34.84 9.49
CA LEU A 182 37.31 -33.74 9.91
C LEU A 182 38.41 -33.43 8.87
N GLN A 183 38.95 -34.43 8.16
CA GLN A 183 39.88 -34.21 7.04
C GLN A 183 39.21 -33.41 5.92
N GLN A 184 37.98 -33.79 5.53
CA GLN A 184 37.21 -33.05 4.52
C GLN A 184 36.83 -31.65 5.00
N TYR A 185 36.55 -31.49 6.30
CA TYR A 185 36.30 -30.17 6.88
C TYR A 185 37.53 -29.27 6.74
N CYS A 186 38.71 -29.74 7.13
CA CYS A 186 39.95 -28.98 6.99
C CYS A 186 40.23 -28.61 5.53
N ALA A 187 40.01 -29.52 4.58
CA ALA A 187 40.19 -29.26 3.16
C ALA A 187 39.23 -28.18 2.63
N ARG A 188 37.93 -28.23 2.97
CA ARG A 188 36.95 -27.18 2.61
C ARG A 188 37.33 -25.82 3.21
N THR A 189 37.79 -25.80 4.46
CA THR A 189 38.25 -24.55 5.11
C THR A 189 39.43 -23.93 4.37
N LEU A 190 40.39 -24.73 3.88
CA LEU A 190 41.52 -24.23 3.09
C LEU A 190 41.09 -23.73 1.70
N GLN A 191 40.10 -24.38 1.05
CA GLN A 191 39.53 -23.88 -0.21
C GLN A 191 38.86 -22.51 -0.03
N LEU A 192 38.05 -22.35 1.02
CA LEU A 192 37.42 -21.08 1.38
C LEU A 192 38.45 -20.00 1.72
N LEU A 193 39.51 -20.36 2.44
CA LEU A 193 40.57 -19.44 2.81
C LEU A 193 41.33 -18.93 1.57
N LYS A 194 41.61 -19.81 0.61
CA LYS A 194 42.24 -19.43 -0.67
C LYS A 194 41.35 -18.45 -1.43
N LEU A 195 40.04 -18.72 -1.52
CA LEU A 195 39.07 -17.81 -2.14
C LEU A 195 39.05 -16.46 -1.42
N TYR A 196 38.94 -16.44 -0.10
CA TYR A 196 38.91 -15.22 0.70
C TYR A 196 40.14 -14.34 0.49
N LYS A 197 41.35 -14.92 0.54
CA LYS A 197 42.60 -14.17 0.29
C LYS A 197 42.63 -13.58 -1.11
N THR A 198 42.28 -14.38 -2.12
CA THR A 198 42.26 -13.92 -3.51
C THR A 198 41.27 -12.78 -3.73
N MET A 199 40.07 -12.86 -3.13
CA MET A 199 39.06 -11.79 -3.23
C MET A 199 39.46 -10.55 -2.43
N SER A 200 40.07 -10.72 -1.26
CA SER A 200 40.60 -9.59 -0.48
C SER A 200 41.68 -8.84 -1.26
N ASP A 201 42.56 -9.56 -1.98
CA ASP A 201 43.59 -8.96 -2.83
C ASP A 201 42.99 -8.22 -4.03
N ILE A 202 41.95 -8.78 -4.67
CA ILE A 202 41.22 -8.12 -5.77
C ILE A 202 40.55 -6.84 -5.25
N ASN A 203 39.83 -6.93 -4.12
CA ASN A 203 39.10 -5.81 -3.54
C ASN A 203 40.05 -4.71 -3.09
N ALA A 204 41.17 -5.02 -2.42
CA ALA A 204 42.17 -4.04 -2.01
C ALA A 204 42.75 -3.27 -3.20
N LYS A 205 43.11 -3.97 -4.29
CA LYS A 205 43.65 -3.35 -5.51
C LYS A 205 42.62 -2.53 -6.27
N SER A 206 41.34 -2.89 -6.19
CA SER A 206 40.25 -2.16 -6.85
C SER A 206 39.97 -0.79 -6.22
N VAL A 207 40.22 -0.64 -4.91
CA VAL A 207 40.04 0.63 -4.18
C VAL A 207 41.12 1.66 -4.55
N GLU A 208 42.31 1.21 -4.96
CA GLU A 208 43.43 2.08 -5.35
C GLU A 208 43.31 2.61 -6.79
N ALA A 209 42.55 1.92 -7.64
CA ALA A 209 42.33 2.31 -9.03
C ALA A 209 41.10 3.23 -9.15
N VAL A 210 41.28 4.53 -8.94
CA VAL A 210 40.26 5.54 -9.29
C VAL A 210 40.25 5.72 -10.81
N PRO A 211 39.16 5.42 -11.53
CA PRO A 211 39.06 5.80 -12.93
C PRO A 211 38.76 7.29 -13.02
N GLU A 212 39.58 8.03 -13.76
CA GLU A 212 39.20 9.35 -14.28
C GLU A 212 37.98 9.16 -15.18
N SER A 213 36.90 9.88 -14.89
CA SER A 213 35.68 9.85 -15.70
C SER A 213 35.93 10.53 -17.05
N SER A 214 36.36 9.77 -18.05
CA SER A 214 36.18 10.15 -19.45
C SER A 214 34.70 10.01 -19.77
N GLU A 215 34.06 11.12 -20.17
CA GLU A 215 32.75 11.09 -20.83
C GLU A 215 32.94 10.39 -22.19
N GLU A 216 32.99 9.06 -22.19
CA GLU A 216 33.05 8.26 -23.41
C GLU A 216 31.67 8.26 -24.08
N SER A 217 31.65 8.60 -25.36
CA SER A 217 30.46 8.54 -26.20
C SER A 217 29.90 7.13 -26.22
N VAL A 218 28.62 6.97 -25.89
CA VAL A 218 27.93 5.68 -25.88
C VAL A 218 27.77 5.17 -27.31
N ASP A 219 28.54 4.14 -27.68
CA ASP A 219 28.45 3.47 -28.99
C ASP A 219 27.47 2.28 -28.95
N ILE A 220 26.24 2.51 -29.44
CA ILE A 220 25.15 1.52 -29.46
C ILE A 220 25.56 0.24 -30.21
N GLN A 221 26.34 0.34 -31.29
CA GLN A 221 26.73 -0.80 -32.10
C GLN A 221 27.74 -1.70 -31.35
N SER A 222 28.71 -1.09 -30.68
CA SER A 222 29.64 -1.80 -29.80
C SER A 222 28.91 -2.54 -28.67
N TYR A 223 27.95 -1.89 -28.01
CA TYR A 223 27.17 -2.56 -26.96
C TYR A 223 26.28 -3.68 -27.49
N SER A 224 25.66 -3.50 -28.66
CA SER A 224 24.83 -4.52 -29.31
C SER A 224 25.63 -5.80 -29.60
N THR A 225 26.83 -5.64 -30.17
CA THR A 225 27.72 -6.78 -30.49
C THR A 225 28.23 -7.48 -29.23
N ASN A 226 28.71 -6.74 -28.23
CA ASN A 226 29.22 -7.32 -26.98
C ASN A 226 28.12 -8.03 -26.17
N LEU A 227 26.96 -7.39 -26.00
CA LEU A 227 25.83 -7.95 -25.24
C LEU A 227 25.01 -8.95 -26.05
N CYS A 228 25.26 -9.14 -27.35
CA CYS A 228 24.50 -10.03 -28.23
C CYS A 228 22.98 -9.74 -28.19
N ILE A 229 22.61 -8.46 -28.23
CA ILE A 229 21.21 -7.99 -28.27
C ILE A 229 21.05 -6.96 -29.39
N SER A 230 19.81 -6.68 -29.81
CA SER A 230 19.57 -5.74 -30.91
C SER A 230 19.97 -4.30 -30.56
N GLU A 231 20.40 -3.51 -31.55
CA GLU A 231 20.69 -2.07 -31.37
C GLU A 231 19.47 -1.31 -30.84
N PHE A 232 18.27 -1.70 -31.26
CA PHE A 232 17.02 -1.15 -30.75
C PHE A 232 16.84 -1.38 -29.25
N GLU A 233 17.10 -2.61 -28.77
CA GLU A 233 17.01 -2.92 -27.34
C GLU A 233 18.05 -2.17 -26.51
N VAL A 234 19.29 -2.05 -27.00
CA VAL A 234 20.33 -1.23 -26.35
C VAL A 234 19.85 0.22 -26.19
N GLY A 235 19.36 0.83 -27.28
CA GLY A 235 18.83 2.19 -27.26
C GLY A 235 17.64 2.35 -26.31
N ARG A 236 16.74 1.35 -26.27
CA ARG A 236 15.60 1.31 -25.35
C ARG A 236 16.03 1.25 -23.89
N ILE A 237 16.96 0.37 -23.54
CA ILE A 237 17.48 0.23 -22.17
C ILE A 237 18.13 1.53 -21.71
N LEU A 238 19.06 2.08 -22.51
CA LEU A 238 19.73 3.35 -22.22
C LEU A 238 18.72 4.47 -21.95
N SER A 239 17.73 4.59 -22.82
CA SER A 239 16.71 5.63 -22.69
C SER A 239 15.87 5.50 -21.42
N LEU A 240 15.50 4.27 -21.04
CA LEU A 240 14.76 3.99 -19.80
C LEU A 240 15.60 4.23 -18.54
N VAL A 241 16.89 3.89 -18.57
CA VAL A 241 17.83 4.17 -17.47
C VAL A 241 17.98 5.67 -17.26
N THR A 242 18.21 6.43 -18.34
CA THR A 242 18.31 7.90 -18.30
C THR A 242 17.01 8.52 -17.77
N LEU A 243 15.86 8.07 -18.28
CA LEU A 243 14.55 8.55 -17.83
C LEU A 243 14.34 8.29 -16.33
N HIS A 244 14.70 7.10 -15.86
CA HIS A 244 14.62 6.74 -14.44
C HIS A 244 15.53 7.63 -13.59
N GLN A 245 16.78 7.86 -13.99
CA GLN A 245 17.74 8.69 -13.23
C GLN A 245 17.29 10.14 -13.08
N GLU A 246 16.60 10.68 -14.09
CA GLU A 246 16.12 12.06 -14.13
C GLU A 246 14.80 12.25 -13.35
N ILE A 247 13.87 11.30 -13.47
CA ILE A 247 12.53 11.40 -12.85
C ILE A 247 12.54 10.97 -11.40
N VAL A 248 13.30 9.91 -11.07
CA VAL A 248 13.37 9.41 -9.71
C VAL A 248 14.46 10.20 -9.00
N PRO A 249 14.11 11.25 -8.22
CA PRO A 249 15.13 11.92 -7.44
C PRO A 249 15.75 10.85 -6.54
N VAL A 250 17.08 10.72 -6.60
CA VAL A 250 17.81 9.94 -5.60
C VAL A 250 17.39 10.54 -4.26
N LEU A 251 16.52 9.84 -3.52
CA LEU A 251 16.22 10.13 -2.13
C LEU A 251 17.59 10.32 -1.51
N LYS A 252 17.91 11.59 -1.18
CA LYS A 252 19.24 12.08 -0.83
C LYS A 252 20.03 10.94 -0.22
N ARG A 253 21.09 10.51 -0.94
CA ARG A 253 22.07 9.49 -0.52
C ARG A 253 21.92 9.28 0.99
N GLN A 254 21.24 8.21 1.40
CA GLN A 254 21.34 7.79 2.79
C GLN A 254 22.85 7.81 3.07
N VAL A 255 23.25 8.60 4.07
CA VAL A 255 24.65 8.75 4.44
C VAL A 255 25.12 7.33 4.79
N ARG A 256 25.75 6.65 3.84
CA ARG A 256 26.43 5.39 4.10
C ARG A 256 27.68 5.78 4.86
N PHE A 257 27.70 5.43 6.14
CA PHE A 257 28.89 5.59 6.95
C PHE A 257 30.00 4.74 6.35
N SER A 258 31.26 5.15 6.51
CA SER A 258 32.45 4.49 5.97
C SER A 258 32.57 2.99 6.31
N ASP A 259 31.83 2.52 7.32
CA ASP A 259 31.80 1.14 7.78
C ASP A 259 30.88 0.23 6.92
N ASP A 260 30.06 0.79 6.01
CA ASP A 260 29.18 0.05 5.06
C ASP A 260 29.85 -0.13 3.68
N SER A 261 31.14 -0.46 3.65
CA SER A 261 31.80 -0.78 2.38
C SER A 261 31.40 -2.18 1.91
N THR A 262 30.82 -2.29 0.71
CA THR A 262 30.41 -3.57 0.08
C THR A 262 31.58 -4.54 -0.14
N LEU A 263 32.81 -4.05 0.04
CA LEU A 263 34.06 -4.74 -0.23
C LEU A 263 34.72 -5.30 1.04
N GLU A 264 34.29 -4.90 2.23
CA GLU A 264 34.85 -5.39 3.49
C GLU A 264 33.97 -6.48 4.12
N LEU A 265 34.54 -7.68 4.25
CA LEU A 265 33.92 -8.79 4.95
C LEU A 265 34.99 -9.49 5.80
N SER A 266 34.75 -9.66 7.10
CA SER A 266 35.70 -10.36 7.96
C SER A 266 35.78 -11.84 7.58
N PHE A 267 36.95 -12.46 7.74
CA PHE A 267 37.12 -13.89 7.43
C PHE A 267 36.14 -14.78 8.23
N SER A 268 35.89 -14.44 9.48
CA SER A 268 34.92 -15.16 10.33
C SER A 268 33.52 -15.09 9.72
N ASP A 269 33.07 -13.89 9.31
CA ASP A 269 31.73 -13.72 8.74
C ASP A 269 31.62 -14.42 7.38
N PHE A 270 32.65 -14.32 6.54
CA PHE A 270 32.74 -15.03 5.25
C PHE A 270 32.60 -16.54 5.41
N VAL A 271 33.37 -17.18 6.29
CA VAL A 271 33.33 -18.65 6.44
C VAL A 271 31.99 -19.13 7.00
N THR A 272 31.36 -18.37 7.89
CA THR A 272 30.05 -18.75 8.47
C THR A 272 28.91 -18.80 7.44
N CYS A 273 29.10 -18.17 6.27
CA CYS A 273 28.17 -18.21 5.16
C CYS A 273 28.12 -19.57 4.45
N PHE A 274 29.11 -20.45 4.65
CA PHE A 274 29.25 -21.72 3.94
C PHE A 274 29.13 -22.93 4.85
N VAL A 275 28.69 -24.06 4.29
CA VAL A 275 28.69 -25.36 4.97
C VAL A 275 30.07 -26.00 4.82
N ALA A 276 30.92 -25.78 5.81
CA ALA A 276 32.27 -26.34 5.80
C ALA A 276 32.35 -27.78 6.38
N TYR A 277 31.38 -28.20 7.19
CA TYR A 277 31.26 -29.56 7.73
C TYR A 277 30.07 -30.33 7.13
N GLY A 278 30.29 -31.54 6.63
CA GLY A 278 29.26 -32.42 6.06
C GLY A 278 28.89 -33.60 6.97
N SER A 279 27.68 -34.13 6.84
CA SER A 279 27.21 -35.34 7.56
C SER A 279 27.65 -36.66 6.93
N HIS A 280 28.08 -36.63 5.67
CA HIS A 280 28.44 -37.81 4.88
C HIS A 280 29.83 -37.63 4.25
N LEU A 281 30.61 -38.72 4.21
CA LEU A 281 31.89 -38.73 3.52
C LEU A 281 31.69 -38.77 2.00
N LEU A 282 32.41 -37.92 1.28
CA LEU A 282 32.53 -38.01 -0.17
C LEU A 282 33.71 -38.90 -0.57
N ARG A 283 33.49 -39.83 -1.50
CA ARG A 283 34.50 -40.77 -2.01
C ARG A 283 34.50 -40.79 -3.54
N SER A 284 35.66 -41.05 -4.14
CA SER A 284 35.83 -41.31 -5.57
C SER A 284 36.58 -42.64 -5.70
N GLU A 285 35.99 -43.62 -6.40
CA GLU A 285 36.61 -44.94 -6.68
C GLU A 285 37.36 -45.54 -5.47
N ASP A 286 36.73 -45.49 -4.30
CA ASP A 286 37.21 -45.96 -2.98
C ASP A 286 38.22 -45.09 -2.20
N GLU A 287 38.71 -43.98 -2.76
CA GLU A 287 39.56 -43.00 -2.05
C GLU A 287 38.74 -41.85 -1.42
N ILE A 288 39.22 -41.30 -0.30
CA ILE A 288 38.62 -40.12 0.34
C ILE A 288 38.97 -38.89 -0.50
N LEU A 289 37.95 -38.19 -1.00
CA LEU A 289 38.15 -36.95 -1.75
C LEU A 289 38.64 -35.84 -0.79
N LEU A 290 39.79 -35.22 -1.08
CA LEU A 290 40.37 -34.10 -0.30
C LEU A 290 40.67 -32.86 -1.14
N LYS A 291 40.37 -32.88 -2.44
CA LYS A 291 40.51 -31.75 -3.36
C LYS A 291 39.19 -31.54 -4.08
N ASN A 292 38.90 -30.30 -4.46
CA ASN A 292 37.68 -29.91 -5.17
C ASN A 292 36.40 -30.40 -4.46
N LEU A 293 36.37 -30.30 -3.12
CA LEU A 293 35.20 -30.68 -2.36
C LEU A 293 34.09 -29.66 -2.62
N PRO A 294 32.85 -30.09 -2.93
CA PRO A 294 31.74 -29.18 -3.14
C PRO A 294 31.43 -28.42 -1.85
N ILE A 295 31.16 -27.13 -2.01
CA ILE A 295 30.81 -26.21 -0.93
C ILE A 295 29.42 -25.61 -1.22
N ASP A 296 28.53 -25.71 -0.25
CA ASP A 296 27.17 -25.15 -0.30
C ASP A 296 27.05 -23.96 0.66
N LEU A 297 26.00 -23.15 0.47
CA LEU A 297 25.65 -22.06 1.37
C LEU A 297 24.96 -22.58 2.62
N ASN A 298 25.22 -21.90 3.73
CA ASN A 298 24.56 -22.18 4.99
C ASN A 298 23.08 -21.79 4.89
N SER A 299 22.17 -22.74 5.14
CA SER A 299 20.71 -22.51 5.05
C SER A 299 20.16 -21.48 6.04
N LYS A 300 20.96 -21.08 7.04
CA LYS A 300 20.60 -20.07 8.05
C LYS A 300 21.17 -18.67 7.76
N ILE A 301 21.77 -18.46 6.60
CA ILE A 301 22.32 -17.15 6.23
C ILE A 301 21.19 -16.11 6.13
N SER A 302 21.46 -14.89 6.60
CA SER A 302 20.50 -13.78 6.49
C SER A 302 20.61 -13.10 5.12
N ASP A 303 19.53 -12.48 4.63
CA ASP A 303 19.55 -11.75 3.35
C ASP A 303 20.63 -10.66 3.29
N LYS A 304 20.86 -9.95 4.41
CA LYS A 304 21.94 -8.95 4.51
C LYS A 304 23.33 -9.59 4.34
N SER A 305 23.53 -10.78 4.90
CA SER A 305 24.78 -11.52 4.78
C SER A 305 24.99 -12.07 3.36
N ILE A 306 23.90 -12.46 2.68
CA ILE A 306 23.91 -12.84 1.26
C ILE A 306 24.36 -11.64 0.41
N GLU A 307 23.80 -10.46 0.66
CA GLU A 307 24.15 -9.25 -0.06
C GLU A 307 25.62 -8.84 0.17
N SER A 308 26.08 -8.84 1.42
CA SER A 308 27.49 -8.54 1.74
C SER A 308 28.46 -9.56 1.14
N LEU A 309 28.08 -10.85 1.13
CA LEU A 309 28.90 -11.91 0.54
C LEU A 309 28.96 -11.76 -0.99
N GLY A 310 27.83 -11.47 -1.64
CA GLY A 310 27.79 -11.22 -3.07
C GLY A 310 28.59 -9.98 -3.46
N GLY A 311 28.52 -8.91 -2.65
CA GLY A 311 29.35 -7.71 -2.81
C GLY A 311 30.84 -8.03 -2.70
N PHE A 312 31.25 -8.72 -1.64
CA PHE A 312 32.64 -9.12 -1.43
C PHE A 312 33.20 -9.97 -2.59
N LEU A 313 32.39 -10.86 -3.17
CA LEU A 313 32.82 -11.77 -4.24
C LEU A 313 32.84 -11.12 -5.63
N PHE A 314 31.90 -10.24 -5.93
CA PHE A 314 31.63 -9.84 -7.32
C PHE A 314 31.72 -8.33 -7.59
N HIS A 315 31.62 -7.48 -6.56
CA HIS A 315 31.55 -6.02 -6.76
C HIS A 315 32.75 -5.49 -7.54
N ALA A 316 33.98 -5.80 -7.10
CA ALA A 316 35.19 -5.33 -7.78
C ALA A 316 35.29 -5.82 -9.22
N SER A 317 34.82 -7.04 -9.52
CA SER A 317 34.90 -7.59 -10.88
C SER A 317 33.83 -7.02 -11.81
N VAL A 318 32.60 -6.80 -11.32
CA VAL A 318 31.51 -6.19 -12.11
C VAL A 318 31.81 -4.71 -12.35
N HIS A 319 32.28 -3.98 -11.34
CA HIS A 319 32.49 -2.53 -11.40
C HIS A 319 33.88 -2.13 -11.90
N GLY A 320 34.92 -2.94 -11.69
CA GLY A 320 36.29 -2.61 -12.08
C GLY A 320 36.72 -3.19 -13.44
N GLY A 321 36.13 -4.29 -13.90
CA GLY A 321 36.46 -5.00 -15.16
C GLY A 321 37.87 -5.63 -15.20
N SER A 322 38.81 -5.07 -14.45
CA SER A 322 40.14 -5.62 -14.20
C SER A 322 40.05 -6.83 -13.28
N TYR A 323 40.98 -7.78 -13.44
CA TYR A 323 41.08 -9.03 -12.66
C TYR A 323 40.06 -10.14 -12.97
N PHE A 324 39.33 -10.07 -14.08
CA PHE A 324 38.40 -11.14 -14.48
C PHE A 324 39.07 -12.53 -14.56
N SER A 325 40.27 -12.64 -15.14
CA SER A 325 41.00 -13.91 -15.21
C SER A 325 41.37 -14.49 -13.84
N THR A 326 41.70 -13.63 -12.87
CA THR A 326 41.98 -14.03 -11.48
C THR A 326 40.70 -14.50 -10.78
N LEU A 327 39.58 -13.81 -10.98
CA LEU A 327 38.26 -14.24 -10.51
C LEU A 327 37.90 -15.62 -11.07
N GLN A 328 38.07 -15.85 -12.38
CA GLN A 328 37.73 -17.11 -13.03
C GLN A 328 38.45 -18.30 -12.38
N ALA A 329 39.75 -18.15 -12.12
CA ALA A 329 40.55 -19.16 -11.45
C ALA A 329 40.11 -19.36 -9.99
N ALA A 330 39.86 -18.27 -9.26
CA ALA A 330 39.46 -18.33 -7.86
C ALA A 330 38.10 -19.04 -7.67
N LEU A 331 37.11 -18.75 -8.52
CA LEU A 331 35.80 -19.38 -8.47
C LEU A 331 35.88 -20.88 -8.81
N ARG A 332 36.65 -21.25 -9.84
CA ARG A 332 36.87 -22.66 -10.21
C ARG A 332 37.52 -23.45 -9.07
N ASP A 333 38.57 -22.90 -8.46
CA ASP A 333 39.31 -23.55 -7.38
C ASP A 333 38.51 -23.66 -6.07
N SER A 334 37.55 -22.75 -5.85
CA SER A 334 36.72 -22.74 -4.65
C SER A 334 35.79 -23.94 -4.56
N SER A 335 35.37 -24.51 -5.70
CA SER A 335 34.37 -25.59 -5.77
C SER A 335 33.05 -25.28 -5.04
N ILE A 336 32.71 -23.99 -4.91
CA ILE A 336 31.36 -23.58 -4.50
C ILE A 336 30.40 -23.97 -5.61
N LEU A 337 29.23 -24.51 -5.23
CA LEU A 337 28.20 -24.90 -6.18
C LEU A 337 27.85 -23.71 -7.12
N PRO A 338 27.97 -23.86 -8.45
CA PRO A 338 27.74 -22.76 -9.38
C PRO A 338 26.38 -22.09 -9.24
N GLU A 339 25.32 -22.86 -8.95
CA GLU A 339 23.97 -22.34 -8.70
C GLU A 339 23.97 -21.29 -7.59
N LYS A 340 24.73 -21.54 -6.52
CA LYS A 340 24.83 -20.63 -5.37
C LYS A 340 25.63 -19.39 -5.72
N LEU A 341 26.70 -19.53 -6.51
CA LEU A 341 27.47 -18.38 -7.02
C LEU A 341 26.61 -17.48 -7.90
N LEU A 342 25.81 -18.06 -8.79
CA LEU A 342 24.91 -17.31 -9.67
C LEU A 342 23.86 -16.54 -8.87
N MET A 343 23.26 -17.19 -7.87
CA MET A 343 22.27 -16.53 -7.00
C MET A 343 22.89 -15.41 -6.16
N LEU A 344 24.13 -15.56 -5.67
CA LEU A 344 24.85 -14.50 -4.96
C LEU A 344 25.14 -13.30 -5.88
N LEU A 345 25.57 -13.56 -7.12
CA LEU A 345 25.79 -12.53 -8.14
C LEU A 345 24.50 -11.75 -8.42
N LEU A 346 23.40 -12.44 -8.66
CA LEU A 346 22.09 -11.83 -8.95
C LEU A 346 21.56 -11.02 -7.77
N LYS A 347 21.65 -11.57 -6.55
CA LYS A 347 21.21 -10.88 -5.33
C LYS A 347 22.02 -9.61 -5.08
N HIS A 348 23.31 -9.63 -5.35
CA HIS A 348 24.14 -8.43 -5.28
C HIS A 348 23.78 -7.42 -6.39
N TRP A 349 23.65 -7.87 -7.64
CA TRP A 349 23.33 -6.99 -8.77
C TRP A 349 22.01 -6.23 -8.61
N VAL A 350 20.98 -6.91 -8.11
CA VAL A 350 19.64 -6.34 -7.89
C VAL A 350 19.59 -5.42 -6.67
N SER A 351 20.58 -5.47 -5.78
CA SER A 351 20.61 -4.64 -4.58
C SER A 351 21.04 -3.21 -4.88
N ASP A 352 20.63 -2.27 -4.01
CA ASP A 352 21.01 -0.86 -4.09
C ASP A 352 22.53 -0.64 -3.99
N ALA A 353 23.27 -1.63 -3.51
CA ALA A 353 24.71 -1.56 -3.33
C ALA A 353 25.49 -2.14 -4.52
N GLY A 354 24.89 -3.03 -5.31
CA GLY A 354 25.55 -3.66 -6.46
C GLY A 354 25.17 -3.09 -7.83
N PHE A 355 24.00 -2.46 -7.98
CA PHE A 355 23.55 -1.96 -9.27
C PHE A 355 24.40 -0.79 -9.80
N CYS A 356 24.71 -0.82 -11.11
CA CYS A 356 25.32 0.30 -11.83
C CYS A 356 24.57 0.61 -13.13
N PRO A 357 24.21 1.88 -13.40
CA PRO A 357 23.55 2.27 -14.64
C PRO A 357 24.49 2.31 -15.86
N SER A 358 25.81 2.16 -15.67
CA SER A 358 26.80 2.27 -16.76
C SER A 358 26.82 1.02 -17.64
N PRO A 359 26.71 1.14 -18.98
CA PRO A 359 26.65 0.02 -19.91
C PRO A 359 27.83 -0.95 -19.85
N ASP A 360 29.05 -0.46 -19.62
CA ASP A 360 30.25 -1.31 -19.47
C ASP A 360 30.10 -2.36 -18.37
N LYS A 361 29.36 -2.02 -17.30
CA LYS A 361 29.17 -2.95 -16.17
C LYS A 361 28.18 -4.05 -16.54
N TRP A 362 27.30 -3.82 -17.51
CA TRP A 362 26.39 -4.85 -18.02
C TRP A 362 27.17 -5.92 -18.79
N ILE A 363 28.20 -5.51 -19.55
CA ILE A 363 29.13 -6.43 -20.21
C ILE A 363 29.91 -7.23 -19.17
N ASN A 364 30.45 -6.58 -18.12
CA ASN A 364 31.16 -7.30 -17.06
C ASN A 364 30.24 -8.31 -16.34
N LEU A 365 28.99 -7.94 -16.07
CA LEU A 365 27.99 -8.85 -15.50
C LEU A 365 27.76 -10.07 -16.41
N GLN A 366 27.62 -9.85 -17.72
CA GLN A 366 27.45 -10.91 -18.73
C GLN A 366 28.66 -11.87 -18.71
N GLN A 367 29.89 -11.35 -18.65
CA GLN A 367 31.11 -12.15 -18.61
C GLN A 367 31.17 -13.02 -17.35
N VAL A 368 30.90 -12.46 -16.17
CA VAL A 368 30.88 -13.20 -14.90
C VAL A 368 29.78 -14.26 -14.90
N MET A 369 28.57 -13.92 -15.34
CA MET A 369 27.44 -14.85 -15.40
C MET A 369 27.70 -16.00 -16.39
N LYS A 370 28.30 -15.71 -17.55
CA LYS A 370 28.72 -16.70 -18.53
C LYS A 370 29.76 -17.67 -17.94
N HIS A 371 30.76 -17.16 -17.22
CA HIS A 371 31.76 -17.99 -16.57
C HIS A 371 31.18 -18.87 -15.47
N ILE A 372 30.30 -18.34 -14.62
CA ILE A 372 29.63 -19.16 -13.58
C ILE A 372 28.80 -20.26 -14.25
N SER A 373 28.09 -19.93 -15.33
CA SER A 373 27.26 -20.89 -16.08
C SER A 373 28.09 -21.99 -16.74
N SER A 374 29.34 -21.71 -17.17
CA SER A 374 30.22 -22.74 -17.75
C SER A 374 30.85 -23.68 -16.72
N LEU A 375 30.77 -23.36 -15.42
CA LEU A 375 31.18 -24.27 -14.34
C LEU A 375 30.11 -25.32 -14.01
N SER A 376 28.88 -25.15 -14.51
CA SER A 376 27.77 -26.08 -14.30
C SER A 376 27.76 -27.22 -15.33
N ASP A 377 27.00 -28.28 -15.03
CA ASP A 377 26.75 -29.35 -16.01
C ASP A 377 26.01 -28.76 -17.24
N PRO A 378 26.56 -28.92 -18.46
CA PRO A 378 25.91 -28.48 -19.69
C PRO A 378 24.44 -28.87 -19.78
N LYS A 379 24.06 -30.07 -19.32
CA LYS A 379 22.67 -30.57 -19.39
C LYS A 379 21.68 -29.78 -18.54
N LEU A 380 22.16 -29.14 -17.47
CA LEU A 380 21.31 -28.29 -16.62
C LEU A 380 21.13 -26.90 -17.23
N VAL A 381 22.13 -26.42 -17.98
CA VAL A 381 22.18 -25.06 -18.53
C VAL A 381 21.58 -24.99 -19.95
N SER A 382 21.75 -26.04 -20.77
CA SER A 382 21.18 -26.14 -22.10
C SER A 382 19.69 -26.46 -22.04
N SER A 383 18.90 -25.77 -22.87
CA SER A 383 17.48 -26.07 -23.08
C SER A 383 17.30 -26.80 -24.41
N ASP A 384 16.62 -27.96 -24.38
CA ASP A 384 16.07 -28.54 -25.60
C ASP A 384 14.85 -27.74 -26.07
N SER A 385 14.46 -27.84 -27.34
CA SER A 385 13.31 -27.09 -27.90
C SER A 385 12.00 -27.32 -27.12
N GLU A 386 11.87 -28.45 -26.43
CA GLU A 386 10.67 -28.84 -25.68
C GLU A 386 10.75 -28.64 -24.15
N HIS A 387 11.92 -28.31 -23.58
CA HIS A 387 12.13 -28.32 -22.13
C HIS A 387 12.70 -27.00 -21.60
N VAL A 388 12.18 -26.57 -20.44
CA VAL A 388 12.66 -25.38 -19.70
C VAL A 388 13.85 -25.75 -18.83
N SER A 389 14.95 -25.02 -18.95
CA SER A 389 16.11 -25.21 -18.07
C SER A 389 15.76 -24.84 -16.63
N PRO A 390 15.93 -25.75 -15.65
CA PRO A 390 15.74 -25.43 -14.23
C PRO A 390 16.77 -24.41 -13.73
N TRP A 391 17.95 -24.36 -14.35
CA TRP A 391 18.99 -23.38 -14.05
C TRP A 391 18.50 -21.95 -14.34
N TRP A 392 17.98 -21.72 -15.55
CA TRP A 392 17.44 -20.41 -15.93
C TRP A 392 16.10 -20.10 -15.25
N ALA A 393 15.31 -21.12 -14.89
CA ALA A 393 14.08 -20.93 -14.11
C ALA A 393 14.35 -20.28 -12.75
N ALA A 394 15.39 -20.70 -12.03
CA ALA A 394 15.79 -20.09 -10.76
C ALA A 394 16.22 -18.61 -10.92
N VAL A 395 16.92 -18.27 -12.00
CA VAL A 395 17.30 -16.89 -12.33
C VAL A 395 16.07 -16.04 -12.61
N ARG A 396 15.16 -16.54 -13.44
CA ARG A 396 13.89 -15.85 -13.76
C ARG A 396 13.06 -15.62 -12.51
N GLU A 397 12.96 -16.62 -11.63
CA GLU A 397 12.26 -16.47 -10.35
C GLU A 397 12.91 -15.39 -9.48
N ALA A 398 14.25 -15.35 -9.38
CA ALA A 398 14.95 -14.32 -8.61
C ALA A 398 14.65 -12.89 -9.12
N LEU A 399 14.67 -12.72 -10.44
CA LEU A 399 14.40 -11.43 -11.10
C LEU A 399 12.91 -11.05 -11.05
N HIS A 400 12.01 -12.03 -11.09
CA HIS A 400 10.57 -11.83 -10.94
C HIS A 400 10.19 -11.24 -9.56
N LYS A 401 10.95 -11.60 -8.51
CA LYS A 401 10.75 -11.12 -7.13
C LYS A 401 11.52 -9.83 -6.81
N ALA A 402 12.39 -9.38 -7.71
CA ALA A 402 13.25 -8.23 -7.50
C ALA A 402 12.47 -6.91 -7.47
N THR A 403 12.77 -6.03 -6.50
CA THR A 403 12.20 -4.68 -6.38
C THR A 403 13.09 -3.58 -6.96
N GLY A 404 14.33 -3.91 -7.32
CA GLY A 404 15.23 -3.01 -8.05
C GLY A 404 14.94 -3.08 -9.54
N ASN A 405 13.87 -2.40 -10.01
CA ASN A 405 13.29 -2.66 -11.34
C ASN A 405 14.27 -2.45 -12.50
N VAL A 406 15.12 -1.42 -12.42
CA VAL A 406 16.14 -1.15 -13.44
C VAL A 406 17.17 -2.28 -13.48
N ALA A 407 17.67 -2.68 -12.30
CA ALA A 407 18.63 -3.77 -12.16
C ALA A 407 18.04 -5.11 -12.61
N ALA A 408 16.79 -5.39 -12.26
CA ALA A 408 16.08 -6.61 -12.65
C ALA A 408 15.89 -6.68 -14.16
N TYR A 409 15.45 -5.60 -14.79
CA TYR A 409 15.27 -5.51 -16.25
C TYR A 409 16.58 -5.76 -17.00
N ILE A 410 17.66 -5.04 -16.64
CA ILE A 410 18.98 -5.24 -17.25
C ILE A 410 19.51 -6.65 -16.96
N GLY A 411 19.33 -7.15 -15.72
CA GLY A 411 19.73 -8.49 -15.33
C GLY A 411 19.03 -9.58 -16.15
N ALA A 412 17.75 -9.39 -16.48
CA ALA A 412 17.00 -10.31 -17.34
C ALA A 412 17.49 -10.28 -18.80
N VAL A 413 17.77 -9.09 -19.35
CA VAL A 413 18.32 -8.95 -20.71
C VAL A 413 19.70 -9.61 -20.80
N VAL A 414 20.57 -9.35 -19.82
CA VAL A 414 21.91 -9.95 -19.74
C VAL A 414 21.82 -11.47 -19.55
N ALA A 415 20.96 -11.96 -18.66
CA ALA A 415 20.78 -13.40 -18.44
C ALA A 415 20.22 -14.11 -19.68
N ARG A 416 19.26 -13.50 -20.39
CA ARG A 416 18.77 -13.99 -21.69
C ARG A 416 19.90 -14.08 -22.69
N SER A 417 20.72 -13.03 -22.83
CA SER A 417 21.88 -13.05 -23.70
C SER A 417 22.85 -14.20 -23.37
N VAL A 418 23.21 -14.36 -22.09
CA VAL A 418 24.07 -15.46 -21.65
C VAL A 418 23.44 -16.81 -21.97
N SER A 419 22.13 -17.00 -21.77
CA SER A 419 21.45 -18.25 -22.10
C SER A 419 21.56 -18.61 -23.58
N VAL A 420 21.42 -17.62 -24.48
CA VAL A 420 21.57 -17.80 -25.94
C VAL A 420 23.01 -18.14 -26.28
N MET A 421 23.99 -17.43 -25.69
CA MET A 421 25.42 -17.73 -25.90
C MET A 421 25.79 -19.15 -25.44
N MET A 422 25.26 -19.60 -24.30
CA MET A 422 25.51 -20.93 -23.77
C MET A 422 24.88 -22.00 -24.70
N ALA A 423 23.63 -21.81 -25.13
CA ALA A 423 22.96 -22.71 -26.07
C ALA A 423 23.73 -22.85 -27.41
N ALA A 424 24.22 -21.74 -27.95
CA ALA A 424 25.04 -21.73 -29.17
C ALA A 424 26.38 -22.47 -28.97
N SER A 425 27.05 -22.25 -27.82
CA SER A 425 28.33 -22.92 -27.53
C SER A 425 28.20 -24.44 -27.43
N PHE A 426 27.14 -24.95 -26.81
CA PHE A 426 26.90 -26.39 -26.69
C PHE A 426 26.45 -27.03 -28.01
N SER A 427 25.72 -26.30 -28.85
CA SER A 427 25.32 -26.78 -30.19
C SER A 427 26.52 -26.97 -31.12
N VAL A 428 27.54 -26.10 -31.02
CA VAL A 428 28.79 -26.25 -31.77
C VAL A 428 29.62 -27.44 -31.26
N GLU A 429 29.65 -27.69 -29.96
CA GLU A 429 30.32 -28.88 -29.38
C GLU A 429 29.62 -30.17 -29.78
N HIS A 430 28.29 -30.20 -29.81
CA HIS A 430 27.51 -31.34 -30.30
C HIS A 430 27.72 -31.61 -31.80
N LYS A 431 27.82 -30.56 -32.62
CA LYS A 431 28.17 -30.69 -34.05
C LYS A 431 29.58 -31.25 -34.24
N LYS A 432 30.58 -30.75 -33.50
CA LYS A 432 31.96 -31.28 -33.54
C LYS A 432 32.06 -32.73 -33.05
N ALA A 433 31.35 -33.09 -31.98
CA ALA A 433 31.31 -34.45 -31.46
C ALA A 433 30.57 -35.44 -32.39
N ASN A 434 29.64 -34.95 -33.21
CA ASN A 434 28.98 -35.74 -34.26
C ASN A 434 29.78 -35.78 -35.57
N GLU A 435 30.56 -34.75 -35.90
CA GLU A 435 31.51 -34.74 -37.02
C GLU A 435 32.63 -35.75 -36.80
N GLU A 436 33.16 -35.90 -35.59
CA GLU A 436 34.13 -36.95 -35.24
C GLU A 436 33.55 -38.38 -35.34
N LYS A 437 32.22 -38.54 -35.36
CA LYS A 437 31.54 -39.82 -35.60
C LYS A 437 31.04 -40.01 -37.03
N LYS A 438 31.12 -38.97 -37.89
CA LYS A 438 30.62 -38.95 -39.27
C LYS A 438 31.71 -39.19 -40.33
N ASP A 439 32.82 -39.82 -39.98
CA ASP A 439 33.76 -40.36 -40.98
C ASP A 439 33.28 -41.65 -41.67
N LYS A 440 32.02 -42.06 -41.48
CA LYS A 440 31.36 -43.05 -42.32
C LYS A 440 29.91 -42.65 -42.61
N GLU A 441 29.68 -42.42 -43.90
CA GLU A 441 28.41 -42.32 -44.63
C GLU A 441 27.80 -40.91 -44.77
N ASN A 442 27.85 -40.44 -46.02
CA ASN A 442 27.26 -39.22 -46.56
C ASN A 442 25.72 -39.24 -46.46
N GLU A 443 25.11 -38.05 -46.32
CA GLU A 443 24.36 -37.35 -47.38
C GLU A 443 23.46 -36.27 -46.75
N GLU A 444 23.52 -35.12 -47.41
CA GLU A 444 22.53 -34.04 -47.53
C GLU A 444 21.24 -34.14 -46.70
N SER A 445 21.05 -33.19 -45.79
CA SER A 445 19.71 -32.67 -45.49
C SER A 445 19.78 -31.14 -45.40
N GLY A 446 19.27 -30.50 -46.45
CA GLY A 446 19.03 -29.06 -46.50
C GLY A 446 17.78 -28.70 -45.72
N ASP A 447 17.86 -28.73 -44.39
CA ASP A 447 16.76 -28.35 -43.48
C ASP A 447 17.22 -27.24 -42.51
N SER A 448 17.94 -26.23 -43.04
CA SER A 448 18.62 -25.19 -42.27
C SER A 448 17.91 -23.83 -42.25
N ASP A 449 16.65 -23.74 -42.71
CA ASP A 449 15.93 -22.46 -42.83
C ASP A 449 14.80 -22.27 -41.81
N TRP A 450 14.60 -23.21 -40.87
CA TRP A 450 13.65 -23.04 -39.76
C TRP A 450 14.40 -22.66 -38.48
N GLU A 451 14.23 -21.43 -38.00
CA GLU A 451 14.68 -21.03 -36.66
C GLU A 451 13.89 -21.82 -35.60
N SER A 452 14.58 -22.63 -34.80
CA SER A 452 13.96 -23.34 -33.68
C SER A 452 13.67 -22.36 -32.53
N VAL A 453 12.40 -21.99 -32.36
CA VAL A 453 11.95 -21.20 -31.21
C VAL A 453 12.01 -22.08 -29.97
N SER A 454 12.92 -21.78 -29.03
CA SER A 454 12.98 -22.50 -27.75
C SER A 454 11.96 -21.95 -26.76
N LEU A 455 11.29 -22.84 -26.03
CA LEU A 455 10.35 -22.45 -24.98
C LEU A 455 11.02 -21.56 -23.91
N ASP A 456 12.32 -21.79 -23.65
CA ASP A 456 13.10 -20.99 -22.71
C ASP A 456 13.30 -19.54 -23.17
N LEU A 457 13.50 -19.31 -24.49
CA LEU A 457 13.61 -17.97 -25.06
C LEU A 457 12.29 -17.20 -24.94
N GLU A 458 11.15 -17.86 -25.12
CA GLU A 458 9.83 -17.25 -24.92
C GLU A 458 9.60 -16.83 -23.46
N HIS A 459 10.01 -17.66 -22.48
CA HIS A 459 9.96 -17.30 -21.07
C HIS A 459 10.84 -16.08 -20.74
N TRP A 460 12.00 -15.97 -21.39
CA TRP A 460 12.85 -14.79 -21.25
C TRP A 460 12.23 -13.54 -21.87
N ASN A 461 11.70 -13.64 -23.09
CA ASN A 461 11.05 -12.52 -23.77
C ASN A 461 9.83 -12.03 -22.98
N LEU A 462 9.04 -12.95 -22.42
CA LEU A 462 7.92 -12.61 -21.52
C LEU A 462 8.41 -11.88 -20.27
N LEU A 463 9.44 -12.41 -19.58
CA LEU A 463 9.97 -11.80 -18.37
C LEU A 463 10.56 -10.40 -18.63
N VAL A 464 11.34 -10.24 -19.70
CA VAL A 464 11.93 -8.95 -20.09
C VAL A 464 10.83 -7.92 -20.36
N LYS A 465 9.77 -8.31 -21.07
CA LYS A 465 8.61 -7.45 -21.33
C LYS A 465 7.89 -7.06 -20.04
N GLN A 466 7.59 -8.03 -19.17
CA GLN A 466 6.94 -7.76 -17.87
C GLN A 466 7.80 -6.84 -16.99
N LEU A 467 9.12 -7.05 -16.93
CA LEU A 467 10.02 -6.19 -16.16
C LEU A 467 10.09 -4.78 -16.74
N GLU A 468 10.04 -4.62 -18.08
CA GLU A 468 9.93 -3.30 -18.70
C GLU A 468 8.61 -2.60 -18.33
N ASP A 469 7.50 -3.33 -18.35
CA ASP A 469 6.17 -2.82 -17.97
C ASP A 469 6.18 -2.34 -16.51
N VAL A 470 6.77 -3.12 -15.61
CA VAL A 470 6.90 -2.80 -14.19
C VAL A 470 7.91 -1.68 -13.93
N LEU A 471 8.97 -1.57 -14.73
CA LEU A 471 9.89 -0.44 -14.68
C LEU A 471 9.19 0.86 -15.08
N MET A 472 8.45 0.87 -16.18
CA MET A 472 7.68 2.04 -16.62
C MET A 472 6.66 2.47 -15.57
N LEU A 473 5.92 1.53 -14.99
CA LEU A 473 5.01 1.79 -13.88
C LEU A 473 5.74 2.43 -12.69
N ASN A 474 6.90 1.90 -12.30
CA ASN A 474 7.68 2.45 -11.19
C ASN A 474 8.18 3.87 -11.46
N ILE A 475 8.62 4.16 -12.69
CA ILE A 475 9.02 5.52 -13.10
C ILE A 475 7.83 6.49 -12.92
N LEU A 476 6.62 6.09 -13.33
CA LEU A 476 5.42 6.90 -13.09
C LEU A 476 5.16 7.09 -11.60
N LEU A 477 5.13 6.01 -10.82
CA LEU A 477 4.81 6.05 -9.38
C LEU A 477 5.79 6.90 -8.57
N LYS A 478 7.03 7.08 -9.06
CA LYS A 478 8.04 7.95 -8.42
C LYS A 478 8.11 9.36 -9.00
N SER A 479 7.38 9.63 -10.08
CA SER A 479 7.35 10.96 -10.70
C SER A 479 6.61 11.99 -9.85
N GLN A 480 7.08 13.24 -9.88
CA GLN A 480 6.51 14.36 -9.12
C GLN A 480 6.19 15.54 -10.05
N PRO A 481 5.00 15.59 -10.68
CA PRO A 481 4.68 16.63 -11.67
C PRO A 481 4.75 18.06 -11.09
N TYR A 482 4.47 18.25 -9.80
CA TYR A 482 4.47 19.55 -9.13
C TYR A 482 5.60 19.74 -8.09
N GLY A 483 6.53 18.78 -7.97
CA GLY A 483 7.76 18.88 -7.17
C GLY A 483 7.62 19.03 -5.63
N LYS A 484 6.42 18.96 -5.07
CA LYS A 484 6.15 19.20 -3.63
C LYS A 484 5.49 18.02 -2.88
N ALA A 485 5.29 16.89 -3.55
CA ALA A 485 4.51 15.79 -3.02
C ALA A 485 5.36 14.82 -2.17
N VAL A 486 4.83 14.41 -1.02
CA VAL A 486 5.39 13.28 -0.24
C VAL A 486 4.85 11.99 -0.85
N VAL A 487 5.57 11.48 -1.85
CA VAL A 487 5.26 10.18 -2.45
C VAL A 487 5.81 9.09 -1.54
N LYS A 488 4.97 8.13 -1.14
CA LYS A 488 5.43 6.95 -0.41
C LYS A 488 6.33 6.14 -1.33
N ASP A 489 7.50 5.74 -0.84
CA ASP A 489 8.39 4.85 -1.60
C ASP A 489 7.74 3.46 -1.64
N VAL A 490 7.20 3.08 -2.79
CA VAL A 490 6.56 1.79 -3.02
C VAL A 490 7.52 0.91 -3.81
N ASN A 491 8.04 -0.12 -3.16
CA ASN A 491 8.85 -1.14 -3.81
C ASN A 491 7.92 -2.14 -4.49
N ILE A 492 7.90 -2.13 -5.83
CA ILE A 492 7.09 -3.04 -6.64
C ILE A 492 7.98 -4.05 -7.36
N SER A 493 7.50 -5.27 -7.50
CA SER A 493 8.03 -6.35 -8.34
C SER A 493 6.89 -7.03 -9.10
N ILE A 494 7.20 -7.86 -10.10
CA ILE A 494 6.17 -8.61 -10.82
C ILE A 494 5.38 -9.48 -9.83
N GLU A 495 6.06 -10.17 -8.90
CA GLU A 495 5.42 -11.00 -7.88
C GLU A 495 4.44 -10.18 -7.02
N THR A 496 4.82 -8.99 -6.56
CA THR A 496 3.93 -8.15 -5.72
C THR A 496 2.70 -7.68 -6.48
N ILE A 497 2.83 -7.37 -7.78
CA ILE A 497 1.72 -6.92 -8.62
C ILE A 497 0.76 -8.09 -8.88
N LEU A 498 1.28 -9.26 -9.27
CA LEU A 498 0.48 -10.46 -9.50
C LEU A 498 -0.24 -10.94 -8.23
N ASN A 499 0.43 -10.90 -7.08
CA ASN A 499 -0.18 -11.24 -5.79
C ASN A 499 -1.25 -10.22 -5.34
N GLY A 500 -1.12 -8.96 -5.76
CA GLY A 500 -2.13 -7.93 -5.55
C GLY A 500 -3.38 -8.11 -6.43
N GLY A 501 -3.31 -8.96 -7.46
CA GLY A 501 -4.42 -9.22 -8.38
C GLY A 501 -4.64 -8.11 -9.40
N GLN A 502 -5.63 -8.33 -10.27
CA GLN A 502 -5.88 -7.50 -11.46
C GLN A 502 -6.17 -6.02 -11.16
N GLY A 503 -6.63 -5.70 -9.94
CA GLY A 503 -6.89 -4.31 -9.53
C GLY A 503 -5.63 -3.54 -9.09
N SER A 504 -4.52 -4.22 -8.86
CA SER A 504 -3.36 -3.64 -8.17
C SER A 504 -2.69 -2.49 -8.94
N VAL A 505 -2.62 -2.57 -10.28
CA VAL A 505 -2.05 -1.48 -11.10
C VAL A 505 -2.92 -0.22 -11.00
N THR A 506 -4.24 -0.36 -11.13
CA THR A 506 -5.18 0.76 -10.97
C THR A 506 -5.11 1.37 -9.57
N ASP A 507 -5.02 0.53 -8.53
CA ASP A 507 -4.90 0.97 -7.14
C ASP A 507 -3.61 1.77 -6.92
N LEU A 508 -2.47 1.26 -7.40
CA LEU A 508 -1.16 1.93 -7.27
C LEU A 508 -1.17 3.31 -7.96
N ILE A 509 -1.71 3.39 -9.17
CA ILE A 509 -1.75 4.64 -9.94
C ILE A 509 -2.73 5.63 -9.30
N ALA A 510 -3.88 5.18 -8.80
CA ALA A 510 -4.83 6.06 -8.12
C ALA A 510 -4.24 6.65 -6.83
N VAL A 511 -3.57 5.83 -6.01
CA VAL A 511 -2.84 6.28 -4.81
C VAL A 511 -1.77 7.30 -5.19
N TRP A 512 -0.98 7.02 -6.23
CA TRP A 512 0.02 7.95 -6.71
C TRP A 512 -0.60 9.27 -7.19
N ALA A 513 -1.61 9.23 -8.08
CA ALA A 513 -2.24 10.41 -8.67
C ALA A 513 -2.82 11.34 -7.61
N VAL A 514 -3.51 10.79 -6.62
CA VAL A 514 -4.04 11.55 -5.48
C VAL A 514 -2.90 12.11 -4.60
N SER A 515 -1.83 11.34 -4.38
CA SER A 515 -0.70 11.78 -3.55
C SER A 515 0.11 12.91 -4.18
N VAL A 516 0.23 12.94 -5.50
CA VAL A 516 0.91 14.03 -6.23
C VAL A 516 0.01 15.24 -6.46
N GLY A 517 -1.29 15.13 -6.16
CA GLY A 517 -2.26 16.23 -6.31
C GLY A 517 -2.70 16.46 -7.75
N LEU A 518 -2.76 15.42 -8.59
CA LEU A 518 -3.35 15.53 -9.93
C LEU A 518 -4.86 15.77 -9.82
N GLU A 519 -5.33 16.86 -10.43
CA GLU A 519 -6.76 17.18 -10.49
C GLU A 519 -7.52 16.18 -11.38
N PRO A 520 -8.76 15.78 -11.02
CA PRO A 520 -9.55 14.81 -11.78
C PRO A 520 -9.75 15.20 -13.25
N GLU A 521 -9.96 16.48 -13.53
CA GLU A 521 -10.17 17.03 -14.87
C GLU A 521 -8.90 16.93 -15.71
N VAL A 522 -7.73 17.19 -15.11
CA VAL A 522 -6.42 17.03 -15.76
C VAL A 522 -6.16 15.56 -16.07
N LEU A 523 -6.38 14.67 -15.10
CA LEU A 523 -6.22 13.22 -15.32
C LEU A 523 -7.18 12.71 -16.43
N SER A 524 -8.43 13.15 -16.40
CA SER A 524 -9.44 12.84 -17.42
C SER A 524 -9.01 13.29 -18.82
N SER A 525 -8.41 14.49 -18.94
CA SER A 525 -7.88 14.97 -20.22
C SER A 525 -6.77 14.06 -20.76
N PHE A 526 -5.88 13.56 -19.89
CA PHE A 526 -4.80 12.65 -20.30
C PHE A 526 -5.29 11.27 -20.72
N LEU A 527 -6.43 10.83 -20.17
CA LEU A 527 -7.07 9.55 -20.51
C LEU A 527 -7.99 9.65 -21.74
N THR A 528 -8.47 10.84 -22.12
CA THR A 528 -9.41 11.01 -23.24
C THR A 528 -8.74 11.39 -24.55
N GLU A 529 -7.59 12.06 -24.52
CA GLU A 529 -6.83 12.39 -25.73
C GLU A 529 -6.28 11.12 -26.42
N THR A 530 -7.07 10.59 -27.35
CA THR A 530 -6.74 9.43 -28.20
C THR A 530 -5.82 9.78 -29.37
N ASN A 531 -5.67 11.07 -29.69
CA ASN A 531 -4.78 11.59 -30.73
C ASN A 531 -3.39 11.86 -30.15
N LEU A 532 -2.67 10.80 -29.83
CA LEU A 532 -1.22 10.91 -29.68
C LEU A 532 -0.61 10.27 -30.92
N GLU A 533 -0.03 11.12 -31.77
CA GLU A 533 1.09 10.75 -32.62
C GLU A 533 1.98 9.76 -31.85
N ASN A 534 2.47 8.72 -32.53
CA ASN A 534 3.29 7.61 -32.00
C ASN A 534 4.62 8.04 -31.31
N VAL A 535 4.72 9.29 -30.85
CA VAL A 535 5.85 9.89 -30.18
C VAL A 535 5.93 9.31 -28.77
N SER A 536 6.87 8.38 -28.59
CA SER A 536 7.20 7.78 -27.31
C SER A 536 7.47 8.84 -26.23
N VAL A 537 7.25 8.49 -24.95
CA VAL A 537 7.62 9.33 -23.79
C VAL A 537 9.05 9.85 -23.91
N LEU A 538 9.93 8.98 -24.38
CA LEU A 538 11.35 9.26 -24.55
C LEU A 538 11.59 10.39 -25.54
N GLN A 539 10.82 10.45 -26.62
CA GLN A 539 10.98 11.49 -27.62
C GLN A 539 10.44 12.84 -27.11
N LYS A 540 9.30 12.84 -26.39
CA LYS A 540 8.82 14.05 -25.69
C LYS A 540 9.79 14.52 -24.60
N PHE A 541 10.44 13.59 -23.90
CA PHE A 541 11.43 13.87 -22.85
C PHE A 541 12.69 14.57 -23.39
N LEU A 542 13.13 14.19 -24.60
CA LEU A 542 14.31 14.76 -25.26
C LEU A 542 14.03 16.15 -25.87
N ASP A 543 12.82 16.37 -26.37
CA ASP A 543 12.47 17.58 -27.14
C ASP A 543 11.95 18.75 -26.26
N ASP A 544 11.41 18.49 -25.06
CA ASP A 544 10.74 19.50 -24.24
C ASP A 544 11.65 20.12 -23.15
N LYS A 545 11.92 21.43 -23.26
CA LYS A 545 12.68 22.25 -22.29
C LYS A 545 11.82 23.24 -21.51
N SER A 546 10.49 23.12 -21.54
CA SER A 546 9.56 24.06 -20.91
C SER A 546 9.35 23.83 -19.40
N ASP A 547 8.78 24.82 -18.70
CA ASP A 547 8.40 24.72 -17.29
C ASP A 547 7.31 23.64 -17.02
N SER A 548 6.61 23.16 -18.06
CA SER A 548 5.60 22.08 -17.98
C SER A 548 6.17 20.69 -18.30
N ARG A 549 7.49 20.56 -18.48
CA ARG A 549 8.19 19.31 -18.80
C ARG A 549 7.77 18.14 -17.91
N SER A 550 7.69 18.33 -16.59
CA SER A 550 7.33 17.28 -15.64
C SER A 550 5.90 16.74 -15.84
N LEU A 551 4.95 17.62 -16.17
CA LEU A 551 3.57 17.22 -16.42
C LEU A 551 3.41 16.54 -17.79
N ASN A 552 4.13 17.02 -18.81
CA ASN A 552 4.17 16.41 -20.14
C ASN A 552 4.80 15.01 -20.13
N ILE A 553 5.86 14.81 -19.32
CA ILE A 553 6.45 13.50 -19.05
C ILE A 553 5.41 12.57 -18.43
N VAL A 554 4.69 13.02 -17.41
CA VAL A 554 3.62 12.24 -16.76
C VAL A 554 2.52 11.84 -17.76
N LYS A 555 2.05 12.81 -18.57
CA LYS A 555 1.06 12.56 -19.62
C LYS A 555 1.53 11.49 -20.60
N GLY A 556 2.79 11.58 -21.03
CA GLY A 556 3.40 10.55 -21.87
C GLY A 556 3.44 9.19 -21.17
N LEU A 557 3.94 9.13 -19.93
CA LEU A 557 4.11 7.88 -19.17
C LEU A 557 2.77 7.17 -19.01
N LEU A 558 1.70 7.90 -18.70
CA LEU A 558 0.34 7.37 -18.63
C LEU A 558 -0.11 6.77 -19.97
N SER A 559 0.20 7.42 -21.10
CA SER A 559 -0.09 6.88 -22.44
C SER A 559 0.65 5.56 -22.70
N ASP A 560 1.95 5.50 -22.39
CA ASP A 560 2.77 4.31 -22.59
C ASP A 560 2.32 3.15 -21.69
N ILE A 561 2.02 3.43 -20.43
CA ILE A 561 1.53 2.45 -19.47
C ILE A 561 0.13 1.97 -19.84
N ARG A 562 -0.75 2.84 -20.35
CA ARG A 562 -2.08 2.45 -20.83
C ARG A 562 -2.01 1.48 -22.01
N ARG A 563 -0.99 1.58 -22.88
CA ARG A 563 -0.77 0.60 -23.94
C ARG A 563 -0.37 -0.78 -23.40
N LYS A 564 0.27 -0.83 -22.22
CA LYS A 564 0.69 -2.06 -21.53
C LYS A 564 -0.42 -2.65 -20.65
N PHE A 565 -1.20 -1.78 -19.98
CA PHE A 565 -2.31 -2.10 -19.09
C PHE A 565 -3.59 -1.32 -19.47
N PRO A 566 -4.27 -1.70 -20.57
CA PRO A 566 -5.40 -0.95 -21.12
C PRO A 566 -6.67 -0.96 -20.27
N TYR A 567 -6.94 -2.03 -19.54
CA TYR A 567 -8.12 -2.17 -18.67
C TYR A 567 -7.83 -1.62 -17.27
N SER A 568 -6.59 -1.76 -16.78
CA SER A 568 -6.17 -1.15 -15.52
C SER A 568 -6.16 0.38 -15.60
N LEU A 569 -5.80 0.96 -16.75
CA LEU A 569 -5.88 2.41 -17.01
C LEU A 569 -7.11 2.78 -17.86
N HIS A 570 -8.16 1.95 -17.84
CA HIS A 570 -9.43 2.36 -18.43
C HIS A 570 -9.92 3.64 -17.74
N HIS A 571 -10.46 4.57 -18.53
CA HIS A 571 -10.89 5.90 -18.07
C HIS A 571 -11.76 5.84 -16.81
N ASP A 572 -12.86 5.09 -16.87
CA ASP A 572 -13.79 4.92 -15.75
C ASP A 572 -13.17 4.18 -14.56
N ALA A 573 -12.28 3.21 -14.81
CA ALA A 573 -11.67 2.43 -13.74
C ALA A 573 -10.72 3.30 -12.91
N LEU A 574 -9.83 4.02 -13.57
CA LEU A 574 -8.84 4.86 -12.88
C LEU A 574 -9.51 6.05 -12.17
N LEU A 575 -10.48 6.72 -12.81
CA LEU A 575 -11.20 7.83 -12.17
C LEU A 575 -11.99 7.36 -10.93
N ALA A 576 -12.66 6.21 -11.00
CA ALA A 576 -13.36 5.68 -9.84
C ALA A 576 -12.40 5.30 -8.70
N ASN A 577 -11.25 4.70 -9.01
CA ASN A 577 -10.20 4.42 -8.03
C ASN A 577 -9.63 5.70 -7.42
N CYS A 578 -9.42 6.76 -8.19
CA CYS A 578 -9.02 8.08 -7.66
C CYS A 578 -10.09 8.68 -6.73
N GLY A 579 -11.37 8.62 -7.13
CA GLY A 579 -12.47 9.08 -6.28
C GLY A 579 -12.56 8.29 -4.96
N TRP A 580 -12.35 6.97 -5.02
CA TRP A 580 -12.29 6.11 -3.85
C TRP A 580 -11.12 6.47 -2.93
N GLU A 581 -9.93 6.68 -3.48
CA GLU A 581 -8.76 7.08 -2.72
C GLU A 581 -8.94 8.47 -2.09
N HIS A 582 -9.57 9.42 -2.77
CA HIS A 582 -9.93 10.71 -2.17
C HIS A 582 -10.83 10.54 -0.93
N LEU A 583 -11.87 9.71 -1.02
CA LEU A 583 -12.70 9.41 0.16
C LEU A 583 -11.96 8.65 1.25
N MET A 584 -11.01 7.79 0.87
CA MET A 584 -10.13 7.12 1.82
C MET A 584 -9.26 8.14 2.58
N GLN A 585 -8.70 9.14 1.91
CA GLN A 585 -7.94 10.23 2.54
C GLN A 585 -8.83 11.13 3.41
N TRP A 586 -10.03 11.49 2.95
CA TRP A 586 -11.04 12.19 3.75
C TRP A 586 -11.42 11.39 5.02
N SER A 587 -11.58 10.08 4.91
CA SER A 587 -11.95 9.25 6.08
C SER A 587 -10.85 9.21 7.14
N LYS A 588 -9.58 9.37 6.75
CA LYS A 588 -8.43 9.50 7.68
C LYS A 588 -8.37 10.90 8.31
N ASN A 589 -8.76 11.93 7.56
CA ASN A 589 -8.81 13.31 8.03
C ASN A 589 -10.02 14.05 7.45
N LYS A 590 -11.14 14.03 8.19
CA LYS A 590 -12.43 14.58 7.73
C LYS A 590 -12.45 16.11 7.58
N ASP A 591 -11.41 16.80 8.06
CA ASP A 591 -11.25 18.24 7.86
C ASP A 591 -10.75 18.60 6.44
N SER A 592 -10.26 17.61 5.67
CA SER A 592 -9.76 17.85 4.31
C SER A 592 -10.89 17.81 3.28
N VAL A 593 -11.75 18.83 3.28
CA VAL A 593 -12.97 18.90 2.45
C VAL A 593 -12.68 18.85 0.94
N ILE A 594 -11.51 19.30 0.51
CA ILE A 594 -11.10 19.25 -0.91
C ILE A 594 -11.20 17.84 -1.50
N HIS A 595 -11.00 16.81 -0.69
CA HIS A 595 -11.15 15.41 -1.11
C HIS A 595 -12.61 15.03 -1.40
N LEU A 596 -13.60 15.63 -0.72
CA LEU A 596 -15.01 15.43 -1.05
C LEU A 596 -15.33 16.02 -2.44
N GLN A 597 -14.81 17.23 -2.70
CA GLN A 597 -14.98 17.89 -4.01
C GLN A 597 -14.33 17.07 -5.13
N HIS A 598 -13.08 16.65 -4.97
CA HIS A 598 -12.39 15.86 -5.98
C HIS A 598 -13.03 14.48 -6.19
N ALA A 599 -13.55 13.84 -5.14
CA ALA A 599 -14.29 12.58 -5.28
C ALA A 599 -15.56 12.75 -6.13
N LEU A 600 -16.30 13.87 -5.98
CA LEU A 600 -17.44 14.19 -6.85
C LEU A 600 -17.00 14.47 -8.28
N SER A 601 -15.94 15.27 -8.48
CA SER A 601 -15.38 15.51 -9.82
C SER A 601 -15.01 14.19 -10.52
N CYS A 602 -14.32 13.28 -9.83
CA CYS A 602 -14.02 11.94 -10.35
C CYS A 602 -15.29 11.19 -10.77
N LEU A 603 -16.29 11.09 -9.89
CA LEU A 603 -17.56 10.39 -10.19
C LEU A 603 -18.32 11.01 -11.36
N ASN A 604 -18.34 12.34 -11.46
CA ASN A 604 -19.02 13.03 -12.56
C ASN A 604 -18.35 12.77 -13.92
N LEU A 605 -17.02 12.60 -13.92
CA LEU A 605 -16.22 12.32 -15.12
C LEU A 605 -16.25 10.83 -15.56
N VAL A 606 -16.74 9.92 -14.72
CA VAL A 606 -17.03 8.53 -15.12
C VAL A 606 -18.12 8.54 -16.20
N GLN A 607 -17.88 7.84 -17.31
CA GLN A 607 -18.75 7.87 -18.48
C GLN A 607 -19.88 6.85 -18.38
N SER A 608 -19.58 5.61 -17.98
CA SER A 608 -20.60 4.57 -17.83
C SER A 608 -21.51 4.81 -16.62
N SER A 609 -22.82 4.80 -16.85
CA SER A 609 -23.81 5.04 -15.80
C SER A 609 -23.88 3.88 -14.81
N VAL A 610 -23.74 2.64 -15.31
CA VAL A 610 -23.75 1.41 -14.51
C VAL A 610 -22.56 1.40 -13.54
N ILE A 611 -21.37 1.72 -14.06
CA ILE A 611 -20.14 1.81 -13.25
C ILE A 611 -20.27 2.93 -12.22
N LYS A 612 -20.70 4.12 -12.66
CA LYS A 612 -20.93 5.28 -11.78
C LYS A 612 -21.90 4.95 -10.65
N ASN A 613 -22.99 4.25 -10.94
CA ASN A 613 -23.98 3.83 -9.94
C ASN A 613 -23.36 2.89 -8.90
N GLY A 614 -22.69 1.83 -9.36
CA GLY A 614 -22.08 0.83 -8.50
C GLY A 614 -21.03 1.44 -7.58
N PHE A 615 -20.17 2.31 -8.10
CA PHE A 615 -19.17 3.01 -7.29
C PHE A 615 -19.78 4.00 -6.30
N ALA A 616 -20.73 4.84 -6.72
CA ALA A 616 -21.38 5.78 -5.82
C ALA A 616 -22.10 5.06 -4.67
N ALA A 617 -22.76 3.93 -4.95
CA ALA A 617 -23.37 3.08 -3.92
C ALA A 617 -22.34 2.47 -2.95
N MET A 618 -21.21 1.97 -3.47
CA MET A 618 -20.11 1.47 -2.64
C MET A 618 -19.50 2.56 -1.76
N MET A 619 -19.29 3.76 -2.31
CA MET A 619 -18.78 4.94 -1.60
C MET A 619 -19.73 5.36 -0.47
N TRP A 620 -21.03 5.45 -0.77
CA TRP A 620 -22.07 5.74 0.21
C TRP A 620 -22.00 4.77 1.39
N LYS A 621 -22.01 3.47 1.10
CA LYS A 621 -21.98 2.41 2.12
C LYS A 621 -20.70 2.42 2.95
N THR A 622 -19.55 2.65 2.33
CA THR A 622 -18.24 2.48 2.96
C THR A 622 -17.81 3.69 3.78
N PHE A 623 -17.97 4.89 3.25
CA PHE A 623 -17.42 6.11 3.85
C PHE A 623 -18.48 7.05 4.45
N ILE A 624 -19.68 7.10 3.87
CA ILE A 624 -20.63 8.19 4.13
C ILE A 624 -21.69 7.79 5.14
N LEU A 625 -22.30 6.61 4.98
CA LEU A 625 -23.51 6.17 5.68
C LEU A 625 -23.43 6.35 7.20
N LYS A 626 -22.33 5.91 7.83
CA LYS A 626 -22.16 6.02 9.29
C LYS A 626 -22.05 7.46 9.77
N THR A 627 -21.31 8.30 9.04
CA THR A 627 -21.14 9.71 9.38
C THR A 627 -22.45 10.48 9.16
N PHE A 628 -23.20 10.13 8.11
CA PHE A 628 -24.53 10.67 7.81
C PHE A 628 -25.55 10.29 8.89
N GLU A 629 -25.57 9.03 9.32
CA GLU A 629 -26.39 8.55 10.42
C GLU A 629 -26.09 9.29 11.74
N ALA A 630 -24.81 9.41 12.10
CA ALA A 630 -24.40 10.15 13.29
C ALA A 630 -24.83 11.62 13.23
N THR A 631 -24.70 12.25 12.06
CA THR A 631 -25.14 13.65 11.84
C THR A 631 -26.64 13.80 12.06
N ALA A 632 -27.45 12.93 11.45
CA ALA A 632 -28.90 12.97 11.59
C ALA A 632 -29.35 12.81 13.05
N HIS A 633 -28.78 11.85 13.77
CA HIS A 633 -29.10 11.62 15.19
C HIS A 633 -28.63 12.75 16.10
N LEU A 634 -27.46 13.33 15.83
CA LEU A 634 -26.97 14.48 16.59
C LEU A 634 -27.88 15.70 16.42
N MET A 635 -28.29 15.99 15.19
CA MET A 635 -29.20 17.08 14.87
C MET A 635 -30.61 16.83 15.44
N GLU A 636 -31.10 15.60 15.42
CA GLU A 636 -32.36 15.21 16.08
C GLU A 636 -32.33 15.47 17.59
N LYS A 637 -31.21 15.15 18.25
CA LYS A 637 -31.03 15.37 19.68
C LYS A 637 -30.94 16.85 20.05
N VAL A 638 -30.21 17.63 19.25
CA VAL A 638 -29.89 19.03 19.56
C VAL A 638 -30.96 20.00 19.05
N GLY A 639 -31.72 19.63 18.01
CA GLY A 639 -32.80 20.42 17.43
C GLY A 639 -32.35 21.64 16.62
N LYS A 640 -31.07 21.70 16.24
CA LYS A 640 -30.41 22.80 15.51
C LYS A 640 -29.04 22.33 15.00
N THR A 641 -28.35 23.18 14.24
CA THR A 641 -26.95 22.95 13.83
C THR A 641 -26.05 22.66 15.03
N PRO A 642 -25.32 21.52 15.06
CA PRO A 642 -24.40 21.20 16.12
C PRO A 642 -23.19 22.15 16.12
N LYS A 643 -22.70 22.50 17.30
CA LYS A 643 -21.53 23.38 17.47
C LYS A 643 -20.22 22.58 17.44
N GLU A 644 -19.10 23.23 17.15
CA GLU A 644 -17.74 22.67 17.04
C GLU A 644 -17.45 21.51 18.01
N ARG A 645 -17.65 21.71 19.33
CA ARG A 645 -17.36 20.67 20.33
C ARG A 645 -18.13 19.36 20.10
N LEU A 646 -19.38 19.44 19.65
CA LEU A 646 -20.20 18.26 19.37
C LEU A 646 -19.81 17.62 18.03
N CYS A 647 -19.54 18.42 17.00
CA CYS A 647 -19.06 17.94 15.71
C CYS A 647 -17.74 17.17 15.86
N ARG A 648 -16.77 17.76 16.58
CA ARG A 648 -15.48 17.12 16.86
C ARG A 648 -15.62 15.79 17.59
N LYS A 649 -16.54 15.71 18.55
CA LYS A 649 -16.72 14.52 19.40
C LYS A 649 -17.46 13.38 18.69
N GLU A 650 -18.54 13.69 17.98
CA GLU A 650 -19.45 12.65 17.43
C GLU A 650 -19.24 12.40 15.94
N LEU A 651 -18.69 13.38 15.18
CA LEU A 651 -18.51 13.31 13.74
C LEU A 651 -17.05 13.31 13.29
N GLU A 652 -16.13 13.67 14.19
CA GLU A 652 -14.68 13.81 13.94
C GLU A 652 -14.35 14.87 12.86
N MET A 653 -15.21 15.88 12.69
CA MET A 653 -15.02 17.02 11.78
C MET A 653 -15.32 18.34 12.49
N THR A 654 -14.85 19.47 11.95
CA THR A 654 -15.29 20.81 12.40
C THR A 654 -16.75 21.09 12.06
N ASP A 655 -17.37 22.03 12.77
CA ASP A 655 -18.71 22.53 12.41
C ASP A 655 -18.73 23.28 11.06
N GLY A 656 -17.65 23.98 10.72
CA GLY A 656 -17.49 24.66 9.43
C GLY A 656 -17.49 23.74 8.20
N HIS A 657 -17.18 22.45 8.36
CA HIS A 657 -17.18 21.49 7.26
C HIS A 657 -18.46 20.66 7.16
N LEU A 658 -19.39 20.82 8.10
CA LEU A 658 -20.62 20.02 8.15
C LEU A 658 -21.53 20.27 6.94
N GLU A 659 -21.60 21.52 6.48
CA GLU A 659 -22.36 21.88 5.27
C GLU A 659 -21.80 21.19 4.04
N ASN A 660 -20.48 21.23 3.83
CA ASN A 660 -19.83 20.59 2.69
C ASN A 660 -20.04 19.06 2.68
N PHE A 661 -20.04 18.43 3.86
CA PHE A 661 -20.34 17.00 3.98
C PHE A 661 -21.78 16.68 3.60
N LEU A 662 -22.75 17.47 4.06
CA LEU A 662 -24.17 17.27 3.73
C LEU A 662 -24.46 17.57 2.26
N ASP A 663 -23.82 18.59 1.69
CA ASP A 663 -23.88 18.88 0.27
C ASP A 663 -23.33 17.71 -0.56
N PHE A 664 -22.18 17.14 -0.16
CA PHE A 664 -21.66 15.91 -0.76
C PHE A 664 -22.66 14.74 -0.67
N CYS A 665 -23.34 14.57 0.47
CA CYS A 665 -24.37 13.54 0.64
C CYS A 665 -25.55 13.74 -0.33
N CYS A 666 -26.01 14.98 -0.54
CA CYS A 666 -27.04 15.29 -1.52
C CYS A 666 -26.59 14.93 -2.94
N HIS A 667 -25.38 15.34 -3.33
CA HIS A 667 -24.85 15.08 -4.67
C HIS A 667 -24.65 13.60 -4.96
N ILE A 668 -24.06 12.83 -4.03
CA ILE A 668 -23.84 11.40 -4.27
C ILE A 668 -25.17 10.63 -4.38
N LEU A 669 -26.19 10.99 -3.59
CA LEU A 669 -27.52 10.37 -3.69
C LEU A 669 -28.24 10.75 -4.98
N ASN A 670 -28.10 11.99 -5.46
CA ASN A 670 -28.60 12.40 -6.77
C ASN A 670 -27.90 11.62 -7.90
N ILE A 671 -26.57 11.50 -7.86
CA ILE A 671 -25.81 10.70 -8.83
C ILE A 671 -26.31 9.24 -8.85
N ILE A 672 -26.55 8.64 -7.68
CA ILE A 672 -27.09 7.27 -7.60
C ILE A 672 -28.50 7.19 -8.21
N LEU A 673 -29.35 8.20 -8.05
CA LEU A 673 -30.68 8.20 -8.67
C LEU A 673 -30.60 8.37 -10.19
N GLU A 674 -29.84 9.35 -10.66
CA GLU A 674 -29.71 9.71 -12.06
C GLU A 674 -29.02 8.62 -12.89
N SER A 675 -28.02 7.95 -12.30
CA SER A 675 -27.26 6.90 -12.97
C SER A 675 -27.88 5.51 -12.83
N ASN A 676 -29.01 5.36 -12.13
CA ASN A 676 -29.73 4.08 -12.02
C ASN A 676 -30.59 3.84 -13.27
N VAL A 677 -29.92 3.58 -14.38
CA VAL A 677 -30.52 3.38 -15.70
C VAL A 677 -30.85 1.90 -15.91
N PRO A 678 -32.00 1.55 -16.52
CA PRO A 678 -32.30 0.15 -16.86
C PRO A 678 -31.31 -0.38 -17.91
N ALA A 679 -31.12 -1.70 -17.92
CA ALA A 679 -30.21 -2.38 -18.83
C ALA A 679 -30.55 -2.21 -20.33
N GLU A 680 -31.75 -1.73 -20.64
CA GLU A 680 -32.18 -1.40 -22.02
C GLU A 680 -31.51 -0.13 -22.56
N VAL A 681 -31.02 0.76 -21.68
CA VAL A 681 -30.42 2.05 -22.06
C VAL A 681 -28.91 1.95 -22.22
N GLU A 682 -28.25 1.13 -21.41
CA GLU A 682 -26.80 0.95 -21.43
C GLU A 682 -26.44 -0.52 -21.16
N ASP A 683 -25.68 -1.12 -22.08
CA ASP A 683 -25.14 -2.47 -21.92
C ASP A 683 -24.08 -2.53 -20.83
N HIS A 684 -23.93 -3.69 -20.19
CA HIS A 684 -22.92 -3.88 -19.16
C HIS A 684 -21.52 -3.87 -19.79
N PRO A 685 -20.62 -2.95 -19.37
CA PRO A 685 -19.29 -2.87 -19.94
C PRO A 685 -18.48 -4.12 -19.60
N ASN A 686 -17.80 -4.67 -20.62
CA ASN A 686 -16.98 -5.87 -20.49
C ASN A 686 -15.50 -5.49 -20.35
N PHE A 687 -14.86 -5.99 -19.30
CA PHE A 687 -13.43 -5.81 -19.04
C PHE A 687 -12.75 -7.18 -19.11
N PRO A 688 -12.18 -7.56 -20.27
CA PRO A 688 -11.46 -8.81 -20.38
C PRO A 688 -10.12 -8.73 -19.64
N VAL A 689 -9.50 -9.89 -19.45
CA VAL A 689 -8.25 -10.02 -18.72
C VAL A 689 -7.08 -9.54 -19.58
N GLU A 690 -6.24 -8.65 -19.04
CA GLU A 690 -5.04 -8.19 -19.74
C GLU A 690 -4.00 -9.31 -19.90
N ASN A 691 -3.17 -9.23 -20.94
CA ASN A 691 -2.09 -10.19 -21.20
C ASN A 691 -1.15 -10.39 -20.00
N PHE A 692 -0.93 -9.34 -19.21
CA PHE A 692 -0.08 -9.39 -18.03
C PHE A 692 -0.57 -10.37 -16.96
N TRP A 693 -1.89 -10.62 -16.88
CA TRP A 693 -2.52 -11.43 -15.82
C TRP A 693 -2.80 -12.88 -16.21
N HIS A 694 -2.43 -13.31 -17.42
CA HIS A 694 -2.73 -14.67 -17.88
C HIS A 694 -2.11 -15.72 -16.95
N GLY A 695 -2.91 -16.71 -16.53
CA GLY A 695 -2.51 -17.73 -15.55
C GLY A 695 -2.58 -17.27 -14.09
N HIS A 696 -2.90 -15.99 -13.86
CA HIS A 696 -3.05 -15.36 -12.54
C HIS A 696 -4.40 -14.64 -12.42
N GLU A 697 -5.43 -15.05 -13.14
CA GLU A 697 -6.68 -14.29 -13.21
C GLU A 697 -7.44 -14.24 -11.87
N ASN A 698 -7.24 -15.27 -11.04
CA ASN A 698 -7.95 -15.45 -9.77
C ASN A 698 -7.08 -15.15 -8.53
N THR A 699 -5.88 -14.58 -8.70
CA THR A 699 -5.02 -14.19 -7.58
C THR A 699 -5.36 -12.79 -7.07
N GLY A 700 -5.18 -12.57 -5.77
CA GLY A 700 -5.41 -11.27 -5.14
C GLY A 700 -6.89 -10.87 -5.04
N HIS A 701 -7.14 -9.56 -4.86
CA HIS A 701 -8.50 -9.02 -4.81
C HIS A 701 -9.02 -8.71 -6.22
N PRO A 702 -10.34 -8.87 -6.47
CA PRO A 702 -10.92 -8.49 -7.75
C PRO A 702 -10.80 -6.97 -7.97
N PRO A 703 -10.66 -6.50 -9.23
CA PRO A 703 -10.67 -5.08 -9.54
C PRO A 703 -11.90 -4.38 -8.99
N MET A 704 -11.74 -3.16 -8.49
CA MET A 704 -12.84 -2.42 -7.87
C MET A 704 -14.00 -2.18 -8.85
N ILE A 705 -13.71 -1.99 -10.15
CA ILE A 705 -14.71 -1.87 -11.21
C ILE A 705 -15.57 -3.14 -11.35
N VAL A 706 -14.97 -4.33 -11.20
CA VAL A 706 -15.69 -5.59 -11.19
C VAL A 706 -16.58 -5.71 -9.95
N MET A 707 -16.14 -5.17 -8.80
CA MET A 707 -16.97 -5.10 -7.59
C MET A 707 -18.14 -4.13 -7.73
N ALA A 708 -17.94 -3.01 -8.44
CA ALA A 708 -18.99 -2.03 -8.75
C ALA A 708 -20.06 -2.63 -9.66
N LEU A 709 -19.65 -3.32 -10.73
CA LEU A 709 -20.58 -4.01 -11.65
C LEU A 709 -21.36 -5.15 -10.99
N LYS A 710 -20.83 -5.74 -9.91
CA LYS A 710 -21.50 -6.79 -9.13
C LYS A 710 -22.44 -6.24 -8.04
N GLN A 711 -22.53 -4.92 -7.87
CA GLN A 711 -23.47 -4.35 -6.90
C GLN A 711 -24.91 -4.68 -7.29
N LYS A 712 -25.74 -4.93 -6.28
CA LYS A 712 -27.19 -5.02 -6.50
C LYS A 712 -27.73 -3.62 -6.83
N PRO A 713 -28.71 -3.50 -7.75
CA PRO A 713 -29.29 -2.22 -8.08
C PRO A 713 -29.92 -1.57 -6.84
N CYS A 714 -29.69 -0.28 -6.66
CA CYS A 714 -30.29 0.47 -5.57
C CYS A 714 -31.80 0.64 -5.80
N SER A 715 -32.58 0.65 -4.72
CA SER A 715 -34.01 0.96 -4.79
C SER A 715 -34.19 2.47 -4.92
N ASN A 716 -34.74 2.94 -6.04
CA ASN A 716 -34.98 4.38 -6.29
C ASN A 716 -35.75 5.03 -5.14
N HIS A 717 -36.75 4.33 -4.59
CA HIS A 717 -37.50 4.82 -3.44
C HIS A 717 -36.62 5.00 -2.20
N GLN A 718 -35.75 4.04 -1.90
CA GLN A 718 -34.88 4.07 -0.72
C GLN A 718 -33.82 5.17 -0.84
N VAL A 719 -33.24 5.35 -2.03
CA VAL A 719 -32.25 6.40 -2.29
C VAL A 719 -32.93 7.78 -2.22
N TYR A 720 -34.09 7.94 -2.85
CA TYR A 720 -34.88 9.18 -2.78
C TYR A 720 -35.26 9.53 -1.34
N PHE A 721 -35.63 8.53 -0.53
CA PHE A 721 -35.95 8.76 0.87
C PHE A 721 -34.75 9.28 1.67
N HIS A 722 -33.56 8.72 1.47
CA HIS A 722 -32.32 9.24 2.07
C HIS A 722 -31.98 10.65 1.56
N LEU A 723 -32.22 10.93 0.28
CA LEU A 723 -32.00 12.24 -0.32
C LEU A 723 -32.90 13.30 0.33
N MET A 724 -34.16 12.98 0.60
CA MET A 724 -35.07 13.89 1.33
C MET A 724 -34.51 14.23 2.71
N LEU A 725 -34.02 13.23 3.46
CA LEU A 725 -33.40 13.50 4.76
C LEU A 725 -32.12 14.33 4.62
N ALA A 726 -31.27 14.03 3.63
CA ALA A 726 -30.05 14.78 3.36
C ALA A 726 -30.35 16.26 3.06
N ASN A 727 -31.36 16.52 2.22
CA ASN A 727 -31.85 17.86 1.90
C ASN A 727 -32.37 18.60 3.13
N VAL A 728 -33.17 17.94 3.99
CA VAL A 728 -33.65 18.53 5.25
C VAL A 728 -32.48 18.91 6.16
N LEU A 729 -31.51 18.02 6.36
CA LEU A 729 -30.35 18.29 7.19
C LEU A 729 -29.52 19.44 6.61
N HIS A 730 -29.29 19.42 5.30
CA HIS A 730 -28.54 20.45 4.59
C HIS A 730 -29.20 21.82 4.73
N LEU A 731 -30.51 21.95 4.51
CA LEU A 731 -31.25 23.20 4.70
C LEU A 731 -31.15 23.74 6.14
N ILE A 732 -31.23 22.85 7.14
CA ILE A 732 -31.10 23.25 8.56
C ILE A 732 -29.71 23.83 8.83
N VAL A 733 -28.66 23.21 8.29
CA VAL A 733 -27.27 23.66 8.48
C VAL A 733 -27.01 24.96 7.72
N THR A 734 -27.31 25.01 6.41
CA THR A 734 -27.12 26.20 5.56
C THR A 734 -27.80 27.43 6.17
N PHE A 735 -29.05 27.30 6.60
CA PHE A 735 -29.82 28.44 7.13
C PHE A 735 -29.79 28.56 8.66
N GLN A 736 -28.95 27.78 9.34
CA GLN A 736 -28.79 27.79 10.81
C GLN A 736 -30.12 27.70 11.57
N MET A 737 -31.03 26.86 11.07
CA MET A 737 -32.39 26.80 11.57
C MET A 737 -32.45 26.20 12.98
N LYS A 738 -33.34 26.74 13.83
CA LYS A 738 -33.48 26.36 15.24
C LYS A 738 -34.82 25.69 15.53
N ASN A 739 -34.83 24.84 16.55
CA ASN A 739 -35.99 24.12 17.09
C ASN A 739 -36.65 23.19 16.06
N ILE A 740 -35.83 22.46 15.29
CA ILE A 740 -36.30 21.50 14.29
C ILE A 740 -35.64 20.16 14.57
N LYS A 741 -36.47 19.12 14.63
CA LYS A 741 -36.07 17.73 14.77
C LYS A 741 -36.17 17.05 13.40
N PRO A 742 -35.05 16.85 12.67
CA PRO A 742 -35.08 16.41 11.28
C PRO A 742 -35.78 15.07 11.08
N LEU A 743 -35.49 14.08 11.94
CA LEU A 743 -36.14 12.76 11.86
C LEU A 743 -37.61 12.86 12.24
N GLY A 744 -37.96 13.82 13.11
CA GLY A 744 -39.34 14.16 13.46
C GLY A 744 -40.25 14.52 12.28
N LEU A 745 -39.69 14.91 11.12
CA LEU A 745 -40.45 15.22 9.90
C LEU A 745 -40.85 13.97 9.08
N PHE A 746 -40.42 12.79 9.51
CA PHE A 746 -40.68 11.51 8.83
C PHE A 746 -41.53 10.58 9.69
N SER A 747 -42.32 9.74 9.02
CA SER A 747 -43.20 8.76 9.66
C SER A 747 -42.39 7.71 10.43
N THR A 748 -43.06 6.97 11.33
CA THR A 748 -42.41 5.87 12.06
C THR A 748 -41.85 4.80 11.12
N MET A 749 -42.53 4.53 9.99
CA MET A 749 -42.01 3.60 8.96
C MET A 749 -40.79 4.17 8.25
N GLY A 750 -40.82 5.45 7.89
CA GLY A 750 -39.66 6.13 7.31
C GLY A 750 -38.43 6.07 8.20
N LYS A 751 -38.59 6.37 9.50
CA LYS A 751 -37.51 6.26 10.50
C LYS A 751 -36.88 4.86 10.55
N LYS A 752 -37.69 3.80 10.36
CA LYS A 752 -37.18 2.41 10.33
C LYS A 752 -36.44 2.07 9.04
N ALA A 753 -36.72 2.78 7.95
CA ALA A 753 -36.09 2.57 6.66
C ALA A 753 -34.75 3.31 6.51
N PHE A 754 -34.57 4.45 7.19
CA PHE A 754 -33.30 5.17 7.19
C PHE A 754 -32.13 4.32 7.69
N PHE A 755 -30.96 4.63 7.16
CA PHE A 755 -29.65 4.07 7.51
C PHE A 755 -29.48 2.57 7.20
N ARG A 756 -30.47 1.94 6.54
CA ARG A 756 -30.33 0.61 5.93
C ARG A 756 -29.61 0.70 4.59
N GLU A 757 -29.22 -0.45 4.05
CA GLU A 757 -28.66 -0.53 2.69
C GLU A 757 -29.61 0.08 1.66
N LEU A 758 -29.05 0.73 0.63
CA LEU A 758 -29.83 1.38 -0.44
C LEU A 758 -30.62 0.38 -1.32
N THR A 759 -30.29 -0.90 -1.22
CA THR A 759 -30.99 -2.03 -1.85
C THR A 759 -32.24 -2.46 -1.07
N TYR A 760 -32.47 -1.89 0.11
CA TYR A 760 -33.63 -2.22 0.94
C TYR A 760 -34.94 -1.74 0.28
N HIS A 761 -35.90 -2.65 0.15
CA HIS A 761 -37.25 -2.32 -0.30
C HIS A 761 -38.18 -2.20 0.91
N ILE A 762 -38.81 -1.04 1.06
CA ILE A 762 -39.84 -0.82 2.07
C ILE A 762 -41.08 -1.63 1.65
N GLN A 763 -41.61 -2.44 2.57
CA GLN A 763 -42.93 -3.04 2.37
C GLN A 763 -43.99 -1.98 2.65
N GLU A 764 -44.69 -1.54 1.60
CA GLU A 764 -45.83 -0.63 1.72
C GLU A 764 -46.95 -1.32 2.52
N SER A 765 -47.02 -0.98 3.80
CA SER A 765 -48.25 -1.09 4.57
C SER A 765 -49.02 0.21 4.36
N ALA A 766 -50.33 0.12 4.13
CA ALA A 766 -51.24 1.27 4.11
C ALA A 766 -51.20 1.98 5.48
N ALA A 767 -50.20 2.83 5.67
CA ALA A 767 -50.04 3.60 6.89
C ALA A 767 -51.05 4.73 6.87
N ARG A 768 -51.88 4.81 7.91
CA ARG A 768 -52.67 6.02 8.19
C ARG A 768 -51.69 7.16 8.44
N GLU A 769 -51.87 8.29 7.75
CA GLU A 769 -51.08 9.49 8.02
C GLU A 769 -51.14 9.84 9.52
N GLU A 770 -49.97 9.98 10.13
CA GLU A 770 -49.85 10.36 11.53
C GLU A 770 -50.35 11.82 11.69
N GLN A 771 -51.28 12.03 12.63
CA GLN A 771 -51.90 13.33 12.86
C GLN A 771 -50.84 14.42 13.16
N GLY A 772 -50.86 15.52 12.41
CA GLY A 772 -49.99 16.68 12.61
C GLY A 772 -48.64 16.63 11.88
N LEU A 773 -48.30 15.53 11.20
CA LEU A 773 -47.04 15.42 10.44
C LEU A 773 -47.01 16.36 9.23
N SER A 774 -48.10 16.41 8.45
CA SER A 774 -48.23 17.30 7.28
C SER A 774 -48.14 18.78 7.68
N THR A 775 -48.73 19.15 8.83
CA THR A 775 -48.61 20.50 9.40
C THR A 775 -47.16 20.83 9.78
N SER A 776 -46.47 19.90 10.44
CA SER A 776 -45.07 20.09 10.86
C SER A 776 -44.12 20.22 9.66
N ARG A 777 -44.35 19.41 8.61
CA ARG A 777 -43.62 19.49 7.34
C ARG A 777 -43.87 20.80 6.63
N ASN A 778 -45.13 21.23 6.50
CA ASN A 778 -45.46 22.49 5.85
C ASN A 778 -44.84 23.68 6.61
N GLN A 779 -44.95 23.70 7.94
CA GLN A 779 -44.31 24.73 8.76
C GLN A 779 -42.78 24.77 8.59
N PHE A 780 -42.13 23.60 8.46
CA PHE A 780 -40.70 23.53 8.16
C PHE A 780 -40.38 24.13 6.79
N LEU A 781 -41.13 23.74 5.74
CA LEU A 781 -40.90 24.23 4.37
C LEU A 781 -41.14 25.74 4.25
N LEU A 782 -42.20 26.28 4.87
CA LEU A 782 -42.44 27.74 4.88
C LEU A 782 -41.29 28.48 5.56
N ARG A 783 -40.79 27.98 6.70
CA ARG A 783 -39.60 28.56 7.37
C ARG A 783 -38.34 28.48 6.52
N ALA A 784 -38.14 27.37 5.79
CA ALA A 784 -37.01 27.22 4.89
C ALA A 784 -37.12 28.17 3.69
N THR A 785 -38.32 28.34 3.13
CA THR A 785 -38.61 29.27 2.03
C THR A 785 -38.32 30.72 2.43
N ALA A 786 -38.76 31.12 3.62
CA ALA A 786 -38.44 32.44 4.17
C ALA A 786 -36.91 32.61 4.32
N ALA A 787 -36.20 31.59 4.81
CA ALA A 787 -34.75 31.65 4.94
C ALA A 787 -34.02 31.76 3.59
N VAL A 788 -34.49 31.06 2.55
CA VAL A 788 -33.97 31.21 1.16
C VAL A 788 -34.18 32.63 0.65
N ALA A 789 -35.36 33.21 0.85
CA ALA A 789 -35.62 34.58 0.44
C ALA A 789 -34.76 35.58 1.24
N GLN A 790 -34.44 35.28 2.50
CA GLN A 790 -33.61 36.10 3.39
C GLN A 790 -32.11 36.00 3.10
N SER A 791 -31.65 34.93 2.44
CA SER A 791 -30.24 34.84 2.01
C SER A 791 -29.92 35.73 0.81
N LEU A 792 -30.93 36.26 0.12
CA LEU A 792 -30.74 37.24 -0.94
C LEU A 792 -30.46 38.63 -0.34
N PRO A 793 -29.55 39.43 -0.92
CA PRO A 793 -29.22 40.75 -0.43
C PRO A 793 -30.45 41.67 -0.43
N GLU A 794 -30.55 42.57 0.54
CA GLU A 794 -31.60 43.58 0.58
C GLU A 794 -31.24 44.72 -0.38
N ILE A 795 -32.19 45.11 -1.25
CA ILE A 795 -31.98 46.23 -2.19
C ILE A 795 -32.19 47.53 -1.41
N ASP A 796 -31.09 48.22 -1.06
CA ASP A 796 -31.13 49.61 -0.61
C ASP A 796 -30.98 50.54 -1.83
N PRO A 797 -31.99 51.34 -2.19
CA PRO A 797 -31.92 52.27 -3.32
C PRO A 797 -30.84 53.37 -3.18
N GLN A 798 -30.17 53.50 -2.02
CA GLN A 798 -29.06 54.44 -1.81
C GLN A 798 -27.65 53.82 -1.92
N CYS A 799 -27.55 52.50 -2.05
CA CYS A 799 -26.28 51.79 -2.06
C CYS A 799 -26.09 51.09 -3.41
N GLU A 800 -25.27 51.68 -4.30
CA GLU A 800 -24.73 51.00 -5.50
C GLU A 800 -23.67 49.96 -5.06
N GLY A 801 -24.09 48.96 -4.30
CA GLY A 801 -23.28 47.81 -3.92
C GLY A 801 -23.40 46.70 -4.95
N SER A 802 -22.27 46.14 -5.38
CA SER A 802 -22.18 45.02 -6.32
C SER A 802 -22.95 43.79 -5.81
N VAL A 803 -24.13 43.54 -6.37
CA VAL A 803 -24.84 42.27 -6.15
C VAL A 803 -24.03 41.17 -6.83
N ASP A 804 -23.57 40.17 -6.05
CA ASP A 804 -22.88 39.03 -6.63
C ASP A 804 -23.87 38.21 -7.47
N GLN A 805 -23.60 38.08 -8.78
CA GLN A 805 -24.49 37.38 -9.71
C GLN A 805 -24.70 35.89 -9.35
N ALA A 806 -23.88 35.35 -8.44
CA ALA A 806 -23.93 33.95 -7.99
C ALA A 806 -25.03 33.65 -6.94
N ASP A 807 -25.57 34.66 -6.25
CA ASP A 807 -26.53 34.45 -5.15
C ASP A 807 -27.91 34.00 -5.66
N TYR A 808 -28.36 34.53 -6.79
CA TYR A 808 -29.67 34.19 -7.37
C TYR A 808 -29.75 32.72 -7.83
N PRO A 809 -28.78 32.16 -8.59
CA PRO A 809 -28.79 30.74 -8.93
C PRO A 809 -28.69 29.81 -7.71
N ALA A 810 -27.99 30.22 -6.64
CA ALA A 810 -27.89 29.44 -5.41
C ALA A 810 -29.24 29.39 -4.67
N ALA A 811 -29.90 30.54 -4.49
CA ALA A 811 -31.23 30.63 -3.90
C ALA A 811 -32.27 29.82 -4.70
N SER A 812 -32.23 29.91 -6.04
CA SER A 812 -33.13 29.15 -6.93
C SER A 812 -32.96 27.63 -6.78
N ARG A 813 -31.70 27.15 -6.69
CA ARG A 813 -31.42 25.73 -6.42
C ARG A 813 -31.96 25.27 -5.07
N LYS A 814 -31.76 26.06 -4.01
CA LYS A 814 -32.29 25.76 -2.66
C LYS A 814 -33.82 25.79 -2.63
N PHE A 815 -34.46 26.73 -3.34
CA PHE A 815 -35.91 26.77 -3.46
C PHE A 815 -36.47 25.58 -4.23
N SER A 816 -35.80 25.16 -5.31
CA SER A 816 -36.16 23.94 -6.05
C SER A 816 -36.12 22.70 -5.15
N CYS A 817 -35.09 22.59 -4.30
CA CYS A 817 -34.98 21.54 -3.30
C CYS A 817 -36.17 21.53 -2.31
N ILE A 818 -36.64 22.70 -1.86
CA ILE A 818 -37.84 22.81 -1.01
C ILE A 818 -39.09 22.31 -1.76
N LEU A 819 -39.24 22.65 -3.04
CA LEU A 819 -40.34 22.16 -3.86
C LEU A 819 -40.28 20.63 -4.07
N ASP A 820 -39.10 20.05 -4.21
CA ASP A 820 -38.93 18.59 -4.32
C ASP A 820 -39.27 17.87 -3.01
N LEU A 821 -38.91 18.46 -1.85
CA LEU A 821 -39.36 17.96 -0.55
C LEU A 821 -40.89 18.04 -0.41
N ALA A 822 -41.50 19.14 -0.85
CA ALA A 822 -42.94 19.31 -0.84
C ALA A 822 -43.65 18.27 -1.71
N ARG A 823 -43.13 18.01 -2.92
CA ARG A 823 -43.61 16.95 -3.82
C ARG A 823 -43.50 15.58 -3.18
N GLY A 824 -42.35 15.24 -2.60
CA GLY A 824 -42.12 13.96 -1.94
C GLY A 824 -42.95 13.74 -0.67
N TRP A 825 -43.48 14.82 -0.08
CA TRP A 825 -44.43 14.77 1.04
C TRP A 825 -45.89 15.01 0.63
N GLU A 826 -46.17 15.11 -0.67
CA GLU A 826 -47.51 15.34 -1.22
C GLU A 826 -48.22 16.58 -0.63
N LEU A 827 -47.46 17.66 -0.42
CA LEU A 827 -47.96 18.94 0.10
C LEU A 827 -48.39 19.89 -1.02
N ASP A 828 -49.20 20.90 -0.69
CA ASP A 828 -49.60 21.95 -1.63
C ASP A 828 -48.39 22.81 -2.04
N LEU A 829 -47.93 22.59 -3.27
CA LEU A 829 -46.84 23.36 -3.87
C LEU A 829 -47.20 24.83 -4.05
N ASP A 830 -48.49 25.13 -4.27
CA ASP A 830 -48.93 26.50 -4.53
C ASP A 830 -48.82 27.36 -3.27
N GLU A 831 -49.13 26.81 -2.09
CA GLU A 831 -48.91 27.49 -0.80
C GLU A 831 -47.46 27.93 -0.62
N ILE A 832 -46.51 27.03 -0.90
CA ILE A 832 -45.06 27.31 -0.76
C ILE A 832 -44.62 28.37 -1.77
N ARG A 833 -45.09 28.29 -3.03
CA ARG A 833 -44.79 29.29 -4.06
C ARG A 833 -45.36 30.66 -3.71
N ARG A 834 -46.61 30.73 -3.25
CA ARG A 834 -47.22 31.99 -2.80
C ARG A 834 -46.44 32.61 -1.65
N HIS A 835 -46.02 31.79 -0.67
CA HIS A 835 -45.20 32.25 0.43
C HIS A 835 -43.85 32.79 -0.04
N TYR A 836 -43.17 32.10 -0.97
CA TYR A 836 -41.89 32.58 -1.53
C TYR A 836 -42.03 33.93 -2.22
N VAL A 837 -43.07 34.10 -3.06
CA VAL A 837 -43.37 35.39 -3.71
C VAL A 837 -43.58 36.49 -2.67
N CYS A 838 -44.35 36.21 -1.62
CA CYS A 838 -44.59 37.16 -0.53
C CYS A 838 -43.29 37.54 0.21
N GLU A 839 -42.41 36.57 0.49
CA GLU A 839 -41.12 36.82 1.16
C GLU A 839 -40.15 37.63 0.28
N LEU A 840 -40.14 37.41 -1.03
CA LEU A 840 -39.35 38.21 -1.98
C LEU A 840 -39.84 39.67 -2.03
N TYR A 841 -41.16 39.89 -2.10
CA TYR A 841 -41.72 41.24 -1.99
C TYR A 841 -41.45 41.86 -0.61
N SER A 842 -41.59 41.11 0.49
CA SER A 842 -41.23 41.62 1.82
C SER A 842 -39.78 42.11 1.89
N GLY A 843 -38.88 41.42 1.17
CA GLY A 843 -37.46 41.75 1.03
C GLY A 843 -37.08 42.82 0.00
N GLY A 844 -38.03 43.38 -0.74
CA GLY A 844 -37.78 44.38 -1.79
C GLY A 844 -37.25 43.82 -3.12
N GLN A 845 -37.24 42.49 -3.31
CA GLN A 845 -36.79 41.82 -4.54
C GLN A 845 -37.94 41.71 -5.57
N ASP A 846 -38.59 42.83 -5.88
CA ASP A 846 -39.86 42.88 -6.62
C ASP A 846 -39.76 42.32 -8.05
N LEU A 847 -38.64 42.56 -8.74
CA LEU A 847 -38.41 42.05 -10.10
C LEU A 847 -38.32 40.51 -10.10
N LEU A 848 -37.53 39.93 -9.20
CA LEU A 848 -37.43 38.48 -9.06
C LEU A 848 -38.78 37.87 -8.63
N ALA A 849 -39.48 38.53 -7.70
CA ALA A 849 -40.81 38.10 -7.27
C ALA A 849 -41.81 38.06 -8.44
N GLN A 850 -41.72 39.01 -9.37
CA GLN A 850 -42.54 39.06 -10.57
C GLN A 850 -42.21 37.92 -11.55
N GLU A 851 -40.94 37.55 -11.70
CA GLU A 851 -40.53 36.40 -12.52
C GLU A 851 -41.10 35.09 -11.97
N VAL A 852 -40.92 34.84 -10.67
CA VAL A 852 -41.36 33.57 -10.04
C VAL A 852 -42.87 33.50 -9.80
N LYS A 853 -43.57 34.64 -9.73
CA LYS A 853 -45.05 34.73 -9.63
C LYS A 853 -45.76 33.99 -10.77
N SER A 854 -45.13 33.87 -11.94
CA SER A 854 -45.70 33.17 -13.09
C SER A 854 -46.06 31.70 -12.80
N ALA A 855 -45.36 31.06 -11.86
CA ALA A 855 -45.58 29.66 -11.47
C ALA A 855 -46.69 29.45 -10.42
N VAL A 856 -47.33 30.52 -9.95
CA VAL A 856 -48.43 30.47 -8.98
C VAL A 856 -49.77 30.23 -9.69
N VAL A 857 -50.53 29.26 -9.19
CA VAL A 857 -51.84 28.85 -9.70
C VAL A 857 -52.93 29.76 -9.13
N ASP A 858 -53.05 29.90 -7.81
CA ASP A 858 -54.06 30.76 -7.17
C ASP A 858 -53.60 32.22 -7.08
N LYS A 859 -53.75 32.92 -8.21
CA LYS A 859 -53.39 34.34 -8.33
C LYS A 859 -54.29 35.26 -7.53
N ALA A 860 -55.54 34.86 -7.27
CA ALA A 860 -56.48 35.66 -6.49
C ALA A 860 -56.06 35.69 -5.02
N LEU A 861 -55.83 34.52 -4.42
CA LEU A 861 -55.36 34.41 -3.04
C LEU A 861 -53.98 35.05 -2.84
N LEU A 862 -53.06 34.87 -3.80
CA LEU A 862 -51.78 35.56 -3.78
C LEU A 862 -51.98 37.09 -3.76
N SER A 863 -52.90 37.61 -4.57
CA SER A 863 -53.16 39.05 -4.64
C SER A 863 -53.73 39.61 -3.34
N SER A 864 -54.61 38.85 -2.66
CA SER A 864 -55.08 39.17 -1.30
C SER A 864 -53.92 39.20 -0.29
N GLN A 865 -52.98 38.26 -0.37
CA GLN A 865 -51.79 38.22 0.49
C GLN A 865 -50.83 39.40 0.20
N LEU A 866 -50.61 39.72 -1.07
CA LEU A 866 -49.76 40.85 -1.50
C LEU A 866 -50.38 42.20 -1.14
N LEU A 867 -51.71 42.32 -1.08
CA LEU A 867 -52.39 43.53 -0.61
C LEU A 867 -52.04 43.86 0.85
N LEU A 868 -51.88 42.84 1.69
CA LEU A 868 -51.41 43.03 3.07
C LEU A 868 -49.97 43.59 3.09
N LEU A 869 -49.08 43.08 2.23
CA LEU A 869 -47.69 43.57 2.10
C LEU A 869 -47.63 45.01 1.57
N VAL A 870 -48.45 45.35 0.58
CA VAL A 870 -48.61 46.75 0.12
C VAL A 870 -49.06 47.64 1.28
N GLY A 871 -50.06 47.18 2.04
CA GLY A 871 -50.53 47.87 3.24
C GLY A 871 -49.39 48.11 4.24
N GLN A 872 -48.54 47.11 4.48
CA GLN A 872 -47.37 47.23 5.37
C GLN A 872 -46.33 48.23 4.86
N ARG A 873 -46.00 48.20 3.55
CA ARG A 873 -45.09 49.18 2.92
C ARG A 873 -45.60 50.61 3.10
N ILE A 874 -46.89 50.82 2.83
CA ILE A 874 -47.52 52.15 2.98
C ILE A 874 -47.62 52.56 4.44
N HIS A 875 -47.97 51.64 5.34
CA HIS A 875 -47.99 51.88 6.78
C HIS A 875 -46.63 52.40 7.26
N LYS A 876 -45.53 51.70 6.94
CA LYS A 876 -44.15 52.13 7.25
C LYS A 876 -43.87 53.54 6.73
N ILE A 877 -44.15 53.80 5.46
CA ILE A 877 -43.91 55.13 4.83
C ILE A 877 -44.71 56.25 5.52
N ILE A 878 -45.92 55.98 6.01
CA ILE A 878 -46.78 56.98 6.66
C ILE A 878 -46.37 57.19 8.11
N PHE A 879 -46.25 56.12 8.88
CA PHE A 879 -46.07 56.18 10.34
C PHE A 879 -44.61 56.40 10.77
N ASP A 880 -43.63 56.03 9.94
CA ASP A 880 -42.21 56.34 10.19
C ASP A 880 -41.84 57.77 9.71
N SER A 881 -42.82 58.54 9.24
CA SER A 881 -42.61 59.91 8.77
C SER A 881 -42.66 60.96 9.88
N SER A 882 -42.08 62.12 9.63
CA SER A 882 -42.17 63.28 10.53
C SER A 882 -43.57 63.91 10.60
N ASN A 883 -44.47 63.61 9.65
CA ASN A 883 -45.84 64.13 9.59
C ASN A 883 -46.86 63.04 9.18
N PRO A 884 -47.14 62.07 10.07
CA PRO A 884 -48.07 60.97 9.78
C PRO A 884 -49.50 61.48 9.56
N ALA A 885 -49.94 62.50 10.31
CA ALA A 885 -51.28 63.08 10.18
C ALA A 885 -51.52 63.69 8.78
N GLY A 886 -50.52 64.38 8.23
CA GLY A 886 -50.59 64.95 6.89
C GLY A 886 -50.66 63.88 5.79
N ARG A 887 -49.90 62.80 5.93
CA ARG A 887 -49.90 61.68 4.95
C ARG A 887 -51.17 60.81 5.05
N LEU A 888 -51.75 60.65 6.25
CA LEU A 888 -53.05 59.98 6.44
C LEU A 888 -54.20 60.76 5.80
N GLY A 889 -54.13 62.09 5.76
CA GLY A 889 -55.13 62.94 5.12
C GLY A 889 -55.26 62.75 3.60
N CYS A 890 -54.30 62.07 2.97
CA CYS A 890 -54.33 61.74 1.54
C CYS A 890 -55.03 60.42 1.22
N LEU A 891 -55.42 59.65 2.24
CA LEU A 891 -56.03 58.32 2.10
C LEU A 891 -57.55 58.37 2.30
N THR A 892 -58.29 57.44 1.69
CA THR A 892 -59.72 57.26 1.98
C THR A 892 -59.94 56.68 3.39
N PRO A 893 -61.10 56.91 4.02
CA PRO A 893 -61.38 56.40 5.37
C PRO A 893 -61.22 54.88 5.49
N ASP A 894 -61.59 54.13 4.45
CA ASP A 894 -61.47 52.67 4.42
C ASP A 894 -60.01 52.20 4.39
N VAL A 895 -59.13 52.90 3.66
CA VAL A 895 -57.70 52.59 3.62
C VAL A 895 -57.05 52.94 4.96
N VAL A 896 -57.41 54.05 5.59
CA VAL A 896 -56.94 54.41 6.94
C VAL A 896 -57.34 53.35 7.97
N ALA A 897 -58.60 52.90 7.93
CA ALA A 897 -59.08 51.84 8.83
C ALA A 897 -58.34 50.51 8.59
N PHE A 898 -58.05 50.18 7.33
CA PHE A 898 -57.26 49.01 6.96
C PHE A 898 -55.82 49.08 7.50
N LEU A 899 -55.11 50.19 7.30
CA LEU A 899 -53.74 50.38 7.79
C LEU A 899 -53.67 50.34 9.32
N ASN A 900 -54.60 51.00 10.01
CA ASN A 900 -54.67 50.97 11.48
C ASN A 900 -54.95 49.55 12.02
N LYS A 901 -55.73 48.74 11.30
CA LYS A 901 -56.00 47.35 11.66
C LYS A 901 -54.80 46.43 11.41
N LEU A 902 -54.01 46.73 10.38
CA LEU A 902 -52.76 46.03 10.06
C LEU A 902 -51.73 46.16 11.19
N GLY A 903 -51.63 47.35 11.79
CA GLY A 903 -50.69 47.65 12.88
C GLY A 903 -49.22 47.65 12.42
N ASP A 904 -48.30 47.79 13.38
CA ASP A 904 -46.84 47.74 13.13
C ASP A 904 -46.36 46.29 12.97
N MET A 905 -46.72 45.69 11.83
CA MET A 905 -46.22 44.38 11.44
C MET A 905 -44.81 44.53 10.84
N PRO A 906 -43.87 43.63 11.19
CA PRO A 906 -42.50 43.72 10.70
C PRO A 906 -42.44 43.45 9.19
N LEU A 907 -41.94 44.44 8.45
CA LEU A 907 -41.57 44.33 7.04
C LEU A 907 -40.05 44.19 6.95
N ARG A 908 -39.54 43.30 6.09
CA ARG A 908 -38.09 43.04 6.01
C ARG A 908 -37.32 44.22 5.43
N CYS A 909 -37.73 44.71 4.26
CA CYS A 909 -37.20 45.94 3.67
C CYS A 909 -38.19 47.10 3.86
N SER A 910 -37.84 48.07 4.71
CA SER A 910 -38.68 49.26 4.95
C SER A 910 -38.56 50.34 3.89
N ASN A 911 -37.52 50.28 3.04
CA ASN A 911 -37.13 51.38 2.14
C ASN A 911 -37.49 51.11 0.68
N VAL A 912 -38.56 50.34 0.42
CA VAL A 912 -39.00 50.06 -0.95
C VAL A 912 -39.62 51.31 -1.58
N PRO A 913 -39.19 51.73 -2.79
CA PRO A 913 -39.75 52.91 -3.45
C PRO A 913 -41.28 52.82 -3.66
N LEU A 914 -41.95 53.96 -3.55
CA LEU A 914 -43.39 54.08 -3.84
C LEU A 914 -43.72 53.74 -5.30
N SER A 915 -42.80 53.99 -6.24
CA SER A 915 -42.96 53.63 -7.66
C SER A 915 -43.09 52.12 -7.86
N THR A 916 -42.21 51.32 -7.26
CA THR A 916 -42.29 49.85 -7.25
C THR A 916 -43.54 49.35 -6.53
N THR A 917 -43.93 50.01 -5.44
CA THR A 917 -45.18 49.68 -4.73
C THR A 917 -46.42 49.97 -5.58
N SER A 918 -46.42 51.03 -6.39
CA SER A 918 -47.49 51.32 -7.36
C SER A 918 -47.64 50.21 -8.39
N ILE A 919 -46.53 49.74 -8.97
CA ILE A 919 -46.53 48.64 -9.94
C ILE A 919 -47.13 47.37 -9.31
N LEU A 920 -46.77 47.07 -8.06
CA LEU A 920 -47.33 45.92 -7.34
C LEU A 920 -48.86 46.05 -7.15
N VAL A 921 -49.36 47.25 -6.84
CA VAL A 921 -50.81 47.49 -6.70
C VAL A 921 -51.55 47.29 -8.02
N ASP A 922 -50.99 47.79 -9.14
CA ASP A 922 -51.59 47.58 -10.46
C ASP A 922 -51.65 46.08 -10.82
N GLN A 923 -50.62 45.33 -10.43
CA GLN A 923 -50.62 43.87 -10.61
C GLN A 923 -51.62 43.13 -9.72
N ILE A 924 -51.87 43.61 -8.50
CA ILE A 924 -52.86 43.04 -7.57
C ILE A 924 -54.27 43.27 -8.13
N LEU A 925 -54.55 44.48 -8.64
CA LEU A 925 -55.84 44.85 -9.21
C LEU A 925 -56.24 43.96 -10.41
N ALA A 926 -55.26 43.51 -11.20
CA ALA A 926 -55.50 42.64 -12.35
C ALA A 926 -56.05 41.24 -12.00
N TYR A 927 -55.91 40.79 -10.74
CA TYR A 927 -56.28 39.43 -10.32
C TYR A 927 -57.26 39.38 -9.14
N LEU A 928 -57.57 40.51 -8.50
CA LEU A 928 -58.63 40.59 -7.48
C LEU A 928 -60.02 40.66 -8.14
N PRO A 929 -61.04 39.95 -7.61
CA PRO A 929 -62.40 40.07 -8.09
C PRO A 929 -62.93 41.51 -7.94
N GLU A 930 -63.51 42.07 -9.00
CA GLU A 930 -63.96 43.49 -9.04
C GLU A 930 -64.98 43.83 -7.95
N GLU A 931 -65.82 42.88 -7.55
CA GLU A 931 -66.84 43.06 -6.50
C GLU A 931 -66.30 42.89 -5.07
N SER A 932 -65.01 42.54 -4.91
CA SER A 932 -64.44 42.30 -3.59
C SER A 932 -64.11 43.61 -2.85
N ARG A 933 -64.27 43.59 -1.52
CA ARG A 933 -63.81 44.68 -0.64
C ARG A 933 -62.31 44.95 -0.80
N GLU A 934 -61.54 43.91 -1.06
CA GLU A 934 -60.09 43.99 -1.28
C GLU A 934 -59.76 44.74 -2.59
N HIS A 935 -60.53 44.54 -3.66
CA HIS A 935 -60.38 45.28 -4.90
C HIS A 935 -60.68 46.78 -4.71
N SER A 936 -61.74 47.11 -3.95
CA SER A 936 -62.05 48.50 -3.59
C SER A 936 -60.94 49.15 -2.74
N LEU A 937 -60.36 48.40 -1.80
CA LEU A 937 -59.22 48.86 -0.99
C LEU A 937 -57.96 49.09 -1.85
N ALA A 938 -57.67 48.18 -2.77
CA ALA A 938 -56.53 48.30 -3.68
C ALA A 938 -56.66 49.53 -4.61
N ILE A 939 -57.85 49.84 -5.11
CA ILE A 939 -58.12 51.08 -5.87
C ILE A 939 -57.84 52.32 -4.99
N GLY A 940 -58.38 52.33 -3.77
CA GLY A 940 -58.17 53.45 -2.83
C GLY A 940 -56.68 53.66 -2.50
N ILE A 941 -55.91 52.59 -2.40
CA ILE A 941 -54.45 52.65 -2.24
C ILE A 941 -53.80 53.23 -3.50
N ARG A 942 -54.10 52.69 -4.69
CA ARG A 942 -53.52 53.13 -5.97
C ARG A 942 -53.72 54.63 -6.19
N ASP A 943 -54.94 55.11 -5.99
CA ASP A 943 -55.31 56.50 -6.24
C ASP A 943 -54.64 57.48 -5.25
N SER A 944 -54.20 56.97 -4.09
CA SER A 944 -53.51 57.77 -3.06
C SER A 944 -51.99 57.85 -3.26
N ILE A 945 -51.37 56.90 -3.97
CA ILE A 945 -49.91 56.82 -4.17
C ILE A 945 -49.32 58.09 -4.83
N PRO A 946 -49.92 58.68 -5.89
CA PRO A 946 -49.37 59.89 -6.51
C PRO A 946 -49.26 61.09 -5.55
N ASN A 947 -50.27 61.27 -4.69
CA ASN A 947 -50.29 62.31 -3.67
C ASN A 947 -49.23 62.04 -2.59
N LEU A 948 -49.09 60.78 -2.16
CA LEU A 948 -48.05 60.36 -1.23
C LEU A 948 -46.64 60.59 -1.81
N MET A 949 -46.41 60.29 -3.09
CA MET A 949 -45.14 60.55 -3.77
C MET A 949 -44.77 62.04 -3.80
N GLN A 950 -45.75 62.93 -4.03
CA GLN A 950 -45.53 64.39 -3.99
C GLN A 950 -45.20 64.90 -2.58
N MET A 951 -45.74 64.29 -1.52
CA MET A 951 -45.42 64.68 -0.14
C MET A 951 -44.07 64.13 0.31
N VAL A 952 -43.70 62.93 -0.12
CA VAL A 952 -42.38 62.34 0.15
C VAL A 952 -41.27 63.15 -0.52
N SER A 953 -41.47 63.59 -1.77
CA SER A 953 -40.48 64.44 -2.49
C SER A 953 -40.38 65.88 -1.97
N ARG A 954 -41.39 66.38 -1.23
CA ARG A 954 -41.35 67.69 -0.55
C ARG A 954 -40.73 67.64 0.85
N SER A 955 -40.49 66.44 1.39
CA SER A 955 -39.96 66.22 2.75
C SER A 955 -38.54 65.65 2.78
N SER A 956 -38.00 65.26 1.61
CA SER A 956 -36.57 65.15 1.31
C SER A 956 -36.00 66.50 0.92
#